data_AF-A0A672IVI1-F1
#
_entry.id   AF-A0A672IVI1-F1
#
_cell.length_a   1.000
_cell.length_b   1.000
_cell.length_c   1.000
_cell.angle_alpha   90.00
_cell.angle_beta   90.00
_cell.angle_gamma   90.00
#
_symmetry.space_group_name_H-M   'P 1'
#
loop_
_entity.id
_entity.type
_entity.pdbx_description
1 polymer ?
#
loop_
_entity_poly.entity_id
_entity_poly.type
_entity_poly.pdbx_seq_one_letter_code
_entity_poly.pdbx_strand_id
1 'polypeptide(L)'
;DMVGNLLCPQRTGTRRRYQDDGISDDEIEGKRMFDLDEKLVCQRFGSDLVRLMHGKDFTFEYIQREGLRDPIIFEKADGSRRIVDVMDVNTQKGIEMSMAQWRRYYETPPSEREKLYNVISLEFSHTRLENLVKRPASVDLIDWVDNMWPRHLKERQRDSTNAIIDMHYPKVQKYCLMSVQGCFTDFHIDFGGTSVWYHVLRGGKVFWLIPPTPQNLDMYENWVLSGKQGDIFLGDKCHDCQRIELKKGNTFIIPSGWIHAVYTPEDTLVFGGNFLHSFNIPMQLNIYNIEDRTRVPAKFRYPFYYEMCWYALERYLYCLTNISHLTPEFQKYSLGIADLEARNGTSNGIDSDDENEEIKIKVEEDMEVKEEPVTPFNTRVHVLTPFELEGLWNLLGKLEELPPHKKCVPEGINNAAALLQDMRAVLSERASDNLNQAYTGEPIVKWPKRPSWYQPPTPPPPVLYRPRLAPALHKPLGQRPNKRCSINALRRRRVRCKRCAGCCRKECGSCQACQDMRKFGGSGRMKKGCMMRQCLTPALPNTARCAVCGEGEGDESGLSALSLMECSACSQIVHRRCEPGEGKINKDLPSCWECPKCYQGKAIVPRLEAIAPQTSAIHNQNRTLVRPPIRNGGPCPDQHPNKYTPPLTRSGNTFSRTSSERLDPSMRGALRRPPKLNNGASSSSSSELPHLRVPLSALQDGGAEAEREGIGSGPGCEREVWVSVFRYLSRADLCVCMAVCKNWYKWCLDKRLWSRIDLSIKRTVTPQALTGIIKRQPVTLDLSWTNISKKQLNWLIGRLPGLKDLMLAGCSWSSISALCSSGCPLLRSLDLRYADGVKDSQIRELVIPPGCDNRSPLRAMHCLRLAGLDISDATLRLVIRHMPHLTKLDLSHCNSLTDHSINLLTAVGSSTRNTLAELNLGGCSKLTDTCLKYLRRLSCISLLDLRGCKGVSRKACEAFITELSVNALYCLSDDTLIQRIS
;
A
#
# COMPACT_ATOMS: atom_id res chain seq x y z
N ASP A 1 27.09 -42.81 56.61
CA ASP A 1 28.03 -41.76 56.15
C ASP A 1 27.67 -41.40 54.72
N MET A 2 27.10 -40.23 54.40
CA MET A 2 27.50 -38.84 54.68
C MET A 2 28.61 -38.29 53.79
N VAL A 3 28.22 -37.76 52.63
CA VAL A 3 28.55 -36.37 52.27
C VAL A 3 27.23 -35.68 51.90
N GLY A 4 26.95 -34.52 52.49
CA GLY A 4 25.62 -33.88 52.46
C GLY A 4 25.65 -32.44 51.94
N ASN A 5 24.48 -31.97 51.50
CA ASN A 5 24.29 -30.62 50.93
C ASN A 5 24.66 -29.48 51.91
N LEU A 6 25.19 -28.39 51.36
CA LEU A 6 25.07 -27.05 51.95
C LEU A 6 24.67 -26.05 50.86
N LEU A 7 23.55 -25.34 51.08
CA LEU A 7 22.88 -24.48 50.10
C LEU A 7 23.00 -22.99 50.49
N CYS A 8 23.49 -22.14 49.58
CA CYS A 8 23.16 -20.71 49.58
C CYS A 8 23.60 -20.00 48.27
N PRO A 9 22.92 -18.92 47.84
CA PRO A 9 21.50 -18.95 47.48
C PRO A 9 21.27 -18.44 46.05
N GLN A 10 20.22 -18.93 45.37
CA GLN A 10 19.80 -18.40 44.08
C GLN A 10 19.29 -16.95 44.22
N ARG A 11 20.07 -15.96 43.76
CA ARG A 11 19.53 -14.63 43.45
C ARG A 11 18.72 -14.71 42.16
N THR A 12 17.40 -14.79 42.31
CA THR A 12 16.40 -14.77 41.22
C THR A 12 16.26 -13.39 40.56
N GLY A 13 17.36 -12.86 40.06
CA GLY A 13 17.37 -11.65 39.22
C GLY A 13 16.66 -11.91 37.90
N THR A 14 15.53 -11.24 37.66
CA THR A 14 14.83 -11.30 36.38
C THR A 14 15.71 -10.76 35.26
N ARG A 15 16.17 -11.64 34.36
CA ARG A 15 16.96 -11.26 33.18
C ARG A 15 16.21 -10.19 32.38
N ARG A 16 16.92 -9.10 32.06
CA ARG A 16 16.40 -7.97 31.29
C ARG A 16 16.11 -8.35 29.83
N ARG A 17 15.45 -7.44 29.12
CA ARG A 17 14.95 -7.62 27.76
C ARG A 17 15.51 -6.50 26.87
N TYR A 18 15.46 -6.70 25.56
CA TYR A 18 15.68 -5.69 24.50
C TYR A 18 14.73 -4.46 24.58
N GLN A 19 13.90 -4.36 25.63
CA GLN A 19 12.95 -3.27 25.91
C GLN A 19 12.79 -3.04 27.43
N ASP A 20 13.81 -3.32 28.26
CA ASP A 20 13.75 -3.03 29.71
C ASP A 20 14.08 -1.56 30.05
N ASP A 21 13.90 -0.66 29.07
CA ASP A 21 13.62 0.77 29.24
C ASP A 21 12.26 0.98 29.96
N GLY A 22 12.09 0.35 31.12
CA GLY A 22 10.96 0.56 32.04
C GLY A 22 11.11 1.84 32.89
N ILE A 23 12.00 2.73 32.47
CA ILE A 23 12.32 4.03 33.07
C ILE A 23 11.37 5.10 32.45
N SER A 24 11.24 6.26 33.08
CA SER A 24 10.36 7.34 32.56
C SER A 24 10.79 7.76 31.15
N ASP A 25 9.84 8.17 30.31
CA ASP A 25 10.08 8.84 29.01
C ASP A 25 10.85 10.18 29.16
N ASP A 26 11.19 10.57 30.39
CA ASP A 26 11.89 11.80 30.79
C ASP A 26 13.35 11.55 31.28
N GLU A 27 13.82 10.31 31.43
CA GLU A 27 15.11 9.98 32.07
C GLU A 27 15.99 9.02 31.24
N ILE A 28 16.19 9.33 29.95
CA ILE A 28 17.29 8.76 29.14
C ILE A 28 18.06 9.90 28.47
N GLU A 29 18.77 10.70 29.27
CA GLU A 29 19.91 11.51 28.79
C GLU A 29 21.10 10.57 28.53
N GLY A 30 21.05 9.84 27.41
CA GLY A 30 22.01 8.81 27.03
C GLY A 30 23.41 9.33 26.65
N LYS A 31 24.14 9.93 27.59
CA LYS A 31 25.59 10.08 27.46
C LYS A 31 26.23 8.69 27.52
N ARG A 32 26.98 8.33 26.48
CA ARG A 32 27.85 7.14 26.46
C ARG A 32 28.87 7.26 27.59
N MET A 33 29.18 6.17 28.29
CA MET A 33 30.24 6.20 29.33
C MET A 33 31.64 6.03 28.74
N PHE A 34 31.76 5.49 27.52
CA PHE A 34 33.02 5.46 26.79
C PHE A 34 33.20 6.73 25.96
N ASP A 35 34.42 7.27 25.97
CA ASP A 35 34.84 8.33 25.04
C ASP A 35 34.99 7.73 23.64
N LEU A 36 34.34 8.33 22.63
CA LEU A 36 34.41 7.88 21.24
C LEU A 36 35.57 8.53 20.48
N ASP A 37 35.98 9.75 20.85
CA ASP A 37 37.09 10.45 20.23
C ASP A 37 38.41 9.76 20.61
N GLU A 38 38.49 9.20 21.83
CA GLU A 38 39.53 8.24 22.23
C GLU A 38 39.61 7.04 21.26
N LYS A 39 38.47 6.40 20.93
CA LYS A 39 38.45 5.23 20.01
C LYS A 39 38.76 5.59 18.55
N LEU A 40 38.56 6.85 18.16
CA LEU A 40 38.90 7.37 16.82
C LEU A 40 40.41 7.57 16.64
N VAL A 41 41.17 7.87 17.70
CA VAL A 41 42.64 8.02 17.64
C VAL A 41 43.42 6.80 18.12
N CYS A 42 42.86 6.00 19.04
CA CYS A 42 43.55 4.88 19.69
C CYS A 42 44.14 3.89 18.67
N GLN A 43 45.42 3.53 18.82
CA GLN A 43 46.12 2.63 17.88
C GLN A 43 45.82 1.14 18.11
N ARG A 44 45.07 0.77 19.17
CA ARG A 44 44.71 -0.62 19.48
C ARG A 44 44.00 -1.33 18.33
N PHE A 45 43.18 -0.61 17.57
CA PHE A 45 42.34 -1.17 16.51
C PHE A 45 43.09 -1.39 15.18
N GLY A 46 44.32 -1.90 15.28
CA GLY A 46 45.27 -2.06 14.18
C GLY A 46 45.40 -3.47 13.62
N SER A 47 44.48 -4.39 13.95
CA SER A 47 44.43 -5.73 13.34
C SER A 47 44.32 -5.63 11.81
N ASP A 48 44.91 -6.56 11.06
CA ASP A 48 44.75 -6.61 9.60
C ASP A 48 43.77 -7.71 9.21
N LEU A 49 42.54 -7.30 8.83
CA LEU A 49 41.39 -8.19 8.62
C LEU A 49 40.69 -7.94 7.27
N VAL A 50 41.03 -6.86 6.56
CA VAL A 50 40.31 -6.36 5.37
C VAL A 50 41.18 -6.47 4.13
N ARG A 51 40.69 -7.21 3.12
CA ARG A 51 41.39 -7.35 1.84
C ARG A 51 41.21 -6.10 0.98
N LEU A 52 42.30 -5.56 0.44
CA LEU A 52 42.24 -4.56 -0.65
C LEU A 52 42.20 -5.28 -2.00
N MET A 53 41.34 -4.83 -2.93
CA MET A 53 41.12 -5.52 -4.21
C MET A 53 40.73 -4.54 -5.34
N HIS A 54 40.97 -4.92 -6.60
CA HIS A 54 40.38 -4.23 -7.75
C HIS A 54 39.07 -4.90 -8.17
N GLY A 55 38.06 -4.12 -8.57
CA GLY A 55 36.71 -4.64 -8.88
C GLY A 55 36.64 -5.65 -10.05
N LYS A 56 37.70 -5.73 -10.86
CA LYS A 56 37.87 -6.75 -11.91
C LYS A 56 38.17 -8.16 -11.37
N ASP A 57 38.76 -8.26 -10.17
CA ASP A 57 39.25 -9.51 -9.58
C ASP A 57 38.18 -10.16 -8.68
N PHE A 58 37.14 -9.40 -8.32
CA PHE A 58 35.97 -9.86 -7.56
C PHE A 58 34.97 -10.61 -8.46
N THR A 59 35.36 -11.77 -8.97
CA THR A 59 34.56 -12.61 -9.87
C THR A 59 33.62 -13.56 -9.12
N PHE A 60 32.73 -14.25 -9.85
CA PHE A 60 31.96 -15.36 -9.28
C PHE A 60 32.88 -16.53 -8.86
N GLU A 61 33.95 -16.80 -9.61
CA GLU A 61 34.95 -17.82 -9.26
C GLU A 61 35.68 -17.49 -7.94
N TYR A 62 36.01 -16.22 -7.70
CA TYR A 62 36.55 -15.76 -6.42
C TYR A 62 35.59 -16.10 -5.26
N ILE A 63 34.29 -15.88 -5.45
CA ILE A 63 33.27 -16.18 -4.44
C ILE A 63 33.12 -17.69 -4.22
N GLN A 64 33.20 -18.51 -5.28
CA GLN A 64 33.20 -19.97 -5.17
C GLN A 64 34.42 -20.50 -4.41
N ARG A 65 35.61 -19.90 -4.59
CA ARG A 65 36.87 -20.31 -3.94
C ARG A 65 37.00 -19.84 -2.49
N GLU A 66 36.66 -18.57 -2.22
CA GLU A 66 36.90 -17.93 -0.92
C GLU A 66 35.64 -17.87 -0.02
N GLY A 67 34.48 -18.31 -0.53
CA GLY A 67 33.21 -18.36 0.21
C GLY A 67 32.62 -17.00 0.59
N LEU A 68 33.22 -15.90 0.10
CA LEU A 68 32.99 -14.52 0.55
C LEU A 68 33.06 -14.41 2.09
N ARG A 69 34.19 -14.79 2.69
CA ARG A 69 34.38 -14.83 4.16
C ARG A 69 35.02 -13.58 4.77
N ASP A 70 35.88 -12.88 4.03
CA ASP A 70 36.61 -11.69 4.49
C ASP A 70 36.05 -10.38 3.89
N PRO A 71 36.11 -9.24 4.60
CA PRO A 71 35.65 -7.95 4.08
C PRO A 71 36.62 -7.38 3.04
N ILE A 72 36.08 -6.67 2.04
CA ILE A 72 36.84 -6.26 0.84
C ILE A 72 36.61 -4.79 0.50
N ILE A 73 37.69 -4.00 0.37
CA ILE A 73 37.64 -2.61 -0.11
C ILE A 73 38.13 -2.52 -1.56
N PHE A 74 37.38 -1.76 -2.37
CA PHE A 74 37.71 -1.37 -3.73
C PHE A 74 37.80 0.16 -3.81
N GLU A 75 38.91 0.72 -4.31
CA GLU A 75 39.16 2.17 -4.17
C GLU A 75 38.36 3.08 -5.13
N LYS A 76 37.83 2.57 -6.26
CA LYS A 76 37.14 3.36 -7.30
C LYS A 76 35.88 2.69 -7.84
N ALA A 77 34.77 3.43 -7.88
CA ALA A 77 33.57 3.17 -8.69
C ALA A 77 32.76 4.46 -8.95
N ASP A 78 31.96 4.49 -10.03
CA ASP A 78 31.19 5.66 -10.50
C ASP A 78 29.65 5.45 -10.44
N GLY A 79 28.87 6.36 -9.84
CA GLY A 79 27.38 6.34 -9.87
C GLY A 79 26.62 7.24 -8.84
N SER A 80 25.34 7.63 -9.05
CA SER A 80 24.57 8.57 -8.17
C SER A 80 23.04 8.61 -8.45
N ARG A 81 22.06 9.21 -7.70
CA ARG A 81 21.99 10.03 -6.46
C ARG A 81 20.52 10.21 -5.91
N ARG A 82 20.30 10.27 -4.57
CA ARG A 82 19.22 11.02 -3.81
C ARG A 82 17.79 10.42 -3.69
N ILE A 83 16.99 10.35 -2.58
CA ILE A 83 17.04 10.56 -1.08
C ILE A 83 15.76 9.94 -0.39
N VAL A 84 15.82 9.28 0.80
CA VAL A 84 14.69 8.84 1.71
C VAL A 84 15.09 8.69 3.25
N ASP A 85 14.34 7.99 4.13
CA ASP A 85 14.07 8.19 5.61
C ASP A 85 15.15 7.93 6.72
N VAL A 86 14.89 8.37 7.99
CA VAL A 86 15.85 8.76 9.08
C VAL A 86 15.72 8.01 10.44
N MET A 87 16.74 8.13 11.32
CA MET A 87 16.87 7.64 12.72
C MET A 87 17.51 8.72 13.67
N ASP A 88 17.34 8.63 15.00
CA ASP A 88 18.01 9.48 16.00
C ASP A 88 19.27 8.80 16.60
N VAL A 89 20.41 9.50 16.61
CA VAL A 89 21.73 8.95 17.03
C VAL A 89 21.93 8.95 18.54
N ASN A 90 21.45 9.99 19.23
CA ASN A 90 21.72 10.16 20.66
C ASN A 90 20.92 9.16 21.50
N THR A 91 19.80 8.69 20.97
CA THR A 91 18.93 7.70 21.60
C THR A 91 18.98 6.31 20.95
N GLN A 92 19.60 6.18 19.76
CA GLN A 92 19.52 5.02 18.87
C GLN A 92 18.05 4.59 18.55
N LYS A 93 17.08 5.50 18.68
CA LYS A 93 15.65 5.22 18.46
C LYS A 93 15.23 5.71 17.08
N GLY A 94 14.46 4.88 16.36
CA GLY A 94 13.91 5.24 15.06
C GLY A 94 12.81 6.30 15.19
N ILE A 95 12.92 7.39 14.42
CA ILE A 95 11.96 8.50 14.41
C ILE A 95 11.46 8.75 12.99
N GLU A 96 10.13 8.81 12.80
CA GLU A 96 9.54 9.07 11.49
C GLU A 96 9.60 10.58 11.16
N MET A 97 10.31 10.94 10.09
CA MET A 97 10.26 12.30 9.52
C MET A 97 10.26 12.26 8.00
N SER A 98 9.61 13.23 7.36
CA SER A 98 9.54 13.30 5.90
C SER A 98 10.82 13.84 5.26
N MET A 99 10.99 13.57 3.97
CA MET A 99 12.21 13.99 3.25
C MET A 99 12.36 15.49 3.05
N ALA A 100 11.28 16.26 3.19
CA ALA A 100 11.36 17.71 3.29
C ALA A 100 11.95 18.17 4.64
N GLN A 101 11.70 17.44 5.73
CA GLN A 101 12.26 17.72 7.05
C GLN A 101 13.72 17.26 7.13
N TRP A 102 14.01 16.01 6.73
CA TRP A 102 15.39 15.51 6.66
C TRP A 102 16.29 16.41 5.83
N ARG A 103 15.86 16.75 4.61
CA ARG A 103 16.66 17.60 3.72
C ARG A 103 17.01 18.93 4.38
N ARG A 104 16.06 19.59 5.04
CA ARG A 104 16.31 20.87 5.73
C ARG A 104 17.35 20.70 6.84
N TYR A 105 17.18 19.70 7.70
CA TYR A 105 18.12 19.39 8.77
C TYR A 105 19.53 19.04 8.25
N TYR A 106 19.62 18.23 7.18
CA TYR A 106 20.88 17.82 6.57
C TYR A 106 21.56 18.96 5.78
N GLU A 107 20.80 20.00 5.42
CA GLU A 107 21.32 21.25 4.83
C GLU A 107 21.58 22.35 5.90
N THR A 108 21.19 22.14 7.17
CA THR A 108 21.54 23.02 8.32
C THR A 108 23.04 22.90 8.65
N PRO A 109 23.78 23.99 8.91
CA PRO A 109 25.18 23.96 9.33
C PRO A 109 25.43 23.15 10.61
N PRO A 110 26.58 22.45 10.79
CA PRO A 110 26.85 21.64 11.97
C PRO A 110 26.67 22.37 13.32
N SER A 111 27.04 23.66 13.38
CA SER A 111 26.90 24.52 14.57
C SER A 111 25.45 24.85 14.96
N GLU A 112 24.49 24.64 14.07
CA GLU A 112 23.06 24.94 14.26
C GLU A 112 22.22 23.65 14.48
N ARG A 113 22.86 22.47 14.53
CA ARG A 113 22.16 21.18 14.70
C ARG A 113 21.90 20.89 16.18
N GLU A 114 20.69 21.22 16.65
CA GLU A 114 20.21 20.90 18.00
C GLU A 114 20.30 19.41 18.38
N LYS A 115 20.33 18.49 17.40
CA LYS A 115 20.36 17.04 17.56
C LYS A 115 21.19 16.36 16.47
N LEU A 116 21.63 15.12 16.73
CA LEU A 116 22.26 14.25 15.75
C LEU A 116 21.26 13.20 15.22
N TYR A 117 21.03 13.21 13.91
CA TYR A 117 20.11 12.32 13.20
C TYR A 117 20.81 11.64 12.01
N ASN A 118 20.46 10.39 11.71
CA ASN A 118 21.17 9.53 10.75
C ASN A 118 20.21 8.72 9.88
N VAL A 119 20.35 8.74 8.56
CA VAL A 119 19.63 7.86 7.62
C VAL A 119 20.47 6.61 7.36
N ILE A 120 19.97 5.44 7.79
CA ILE A 120 20.58 4.14 7.44
C ILE A 120 19.59 3.12 6.85
N SER A 121 18.29 3.25 7.11
CA SER A 121 17.27 2.22 6.76
C SER A 121 16.40 2.56 5.55
N LEU A 122 16.82 3.53 4.73
CA LEU A 122 16.12 3.91 3.50
C LEU A 122 16.31 2.83 2.43
N GLU A 123 15.24 2.19 1.97
CA GLU A 123 15.28 1.28 0.82
C GLU A 123 14.49 1.88 -0.36
N PHE A 124 15.15 2.05 -1.52
CA PHE A 124 14.65 2.84 -2.65
C PHE A 124 14.26 2.02 -3.90
N SER A 125 14.15 0.70 -3.80
CA SER A 125 13.57 -0.12 -4.87
C SER A 125 12.13 0.31 -5.15
N HIS A 126 11.75 0.27 -6.42
CA HIS A 126 10.51 0.82 -7.00
C HIS A 126 10.37 2.35 -6.90
N THR A 127 11.47 3.06 -6.71
CA THR A 127 11.58 4.50 -6.95
C THR A 127 12.40 4.78 -8.21
N ARG A 128 12.39 6.02 -8.73
CA ARG A 128 13.22 6.41 -9.88
C ARG A 128 14.73 6.25 -9.64
N LEU A 129 15.16 6.19 -8.38
CA LEU A 129 16.56 6.01 -8.01
C LEU A 129 17.05 4.58 -8.32
N GLU A 130 16.16 3.60 -8.36
CA GLU A 130 16.46 2.20 -8.67
C GLU A 130 17.19 2.05 -10.02
N ASN A 131 16.82 2.87 -11.00
CA ASN A 131 17.37 2.86 -12.36
C ASN A 131 18.70 3.63 -12.49
N LEU A 132 19.06 4.45 -11.50
CA LEU A 132 20.28 5.25 -11.48
C LEU A 132 21.41 4.57 -10.68
N VAL A 133 21.06 3.65 -9.78
CA VAL A 133 22.02 2.92 -8.93
C VAL A 133 21.99 1.44 -9.26
N LYS A 134 23.13 0.96 -9.78
CA LYS A 134 23.44 -0.47 -9.91
C LYS A 134 24.37 -0.88 -8.77
N ARG A 135 24.23 -2.13 -8.32
CA ARG A 135 25.17 -2.77 -7.38
C ARG A 135 26.34 -3.41 -8.15
N PRO A 136 27.40 -3.91 -7.49
CA PRO A 136 28.45 -4.65 -8.18
C PRO A 136 27.88 -5.89 -8.85
N ALA A 137 28.25 -6.16 -10.12
CA ALA A 137 27.64 -7.23 -10.92
C ALA A 137 27.76 -8.62 -10.28
N SER A 138 28.85 -8.90 -9.58
CA SER A 138 29.06 -10.16 -8.86
C SER A 138 28.09 -10.38 -7.69
N VAL A 139 27.45 -9.30 -7.19
CA VAL A 139 26.35 -9.39 -6.20
C VAL A 139 25.03 -9.78 -6.89
N ASP A 140 24.76 -9.30 -8.11
CA ASP A 140 23.60 -9.74 -8.90
C ASP A 140 23.64 -11.26 -9.17
N LEU A 141 24.84 -11.84 -9.29
CA LEU A 141 25.05 -13.28 -9.55
C LEU A 141 24.86 -14.20 -8.33
N ILE A 142 24.89 -13.68 -7.09
CA ILE A 142 24.81 -14.50 -5.86
C ILE A 142 23.59 -14.21 -4.98
N ASP A 143 22.95 -13.05 -5.15
CA ASP A 143 21.85 -12.62 -4.30
C ASP A 143 20.61 -13.50 -4.46
N TRP A 144 20.16 -14.04 -3.33
CA TRP A 144 18.96 -14.86 -3.25
C TRP A 144 17.67 -14.15 -3.68
N VAL A 145 17.55 -12.82 -3.55
CA VAL A 145 16.32 -12.11 -3.97
C VAL A 145 16.13 -12.11 -5.49
N ASP A 146 17.22 -12.13 -6.28
CA ASP A 146 17.13 -12.24 -7.74
C ASP A 146 17.19 -13.70 -8.24
N ASN A 147 17.98 -14.55 -7.58
CA ASN A 147 18.28 -15.90 -8.06
C ASN A 147 17.40 -17.01 -7.43
N MET A 148 16.82 -16.77 -6.24
CA MET A 148 15.99 -17.76 -5.52
C MET A 148 14.50 -17.38 -5.49
N TRP A 149 14.15 -16.11 -5.28
CA TRP A 149 12.74 -15.71 -5.15
C TRP A 149 11.97 -15.78 -6.48
N PRO A 150 10.71 -16.28 -6.51
CA PRO A 150 9.92 -16.36 -7.74
C PRO A 150 9.78 -15.01 -8.46
N ARG A 151 10.48 -14.87 -9.60
CA ARG A 151 10.62 -13.62 -10.37
C ARG A 151 9.31 -12.86 -10.58
N HIS A 152 8.24 -13.60 -10.87
CA HIS A 152 6.92 -13.03 -11.15
C HIS A 152 6.28 -12.33 -9.93
N LEU A 153 6.62 -12.71 -8.69
CA LEU A 153 6.15 -12.02 -7.48
C LEU A 153 6.84 -10.67 -7.30
N LYS A 154 8.16 -10.64 -7.53
CA LYS A 154 8.95 -9.40 -7.54
C LYS A 154 8.43 -8.43 -8.61
N GLU A 155 8.16 -8.94 -9.81
CA GLU A 155 7.57 -8.17 -10.91
C GLU A 155 6.10 -7.76 -10.67
N ARG A 156 5.34 -8.48 -9.84
CA ARG A 156 3.98 -8.10 -9.41
C ARG A 156 3.97 -6.97 -8.37
N GLN A 157 5.06 -6.69 -7.65
CA GLN A 157 5.16 -5.50 -6.79
C GLN A 157 5.20 -4.23 -7.65
N ARG A 158 4.53 -3.16 -7.22
CA ARG A 158 4.47 -1.87 -7.95
C ARG A 158 4.55 -0.62 -7.07
N ASP A 159 4.35 -0.78 -5.77
CA ASP A 159 4.42 0.26 -4.76
C ASP A 159 5.67 0.10 -3.89
N SER A 160 6.23 1.22 -3.45
CA SER A 160 7.42 1.26 -2.60
C SER A 160 7.07 1.00 -1.12
N THR A 161 6.25 -0.01 -0.84
CA THR A 161 5.83 -0.34 0.54
C THR A 161 6.96 -0.96 1.33
N ASN A 162 7.09 -0.56 2.59
CA ASN A 162 7.98 -1.18 3.57
C ASN A 162 7.18 -1.95 4.64
N ALA A 163 5.87 -2.18 4.42
CA ALA A 163 5.03 -2.99 5.29
C ALA A 163 4.98 -4.43 4.78
N ILE A 164 5.48 -5.39 5.57
CA ILE A 164 5.59 -6.81 5.20
C ILE A 164 4.26 -7.46 4.74
N ILE A 165 3.11 -6.94 5.18
CA ILE A 165 1.77 -7.41 4.79
C ILE A 165 1.34 -6.98 3.38
N ASP A 166 2.01 -6.00 2.79
CA ASP A 166 1.77 -5.52 1.41
C ASP A 166 3.00 -5.84 0.51
N MET A 167 4.02 -6.56 1.02
CA MET A 167 5.19 -7.00 0.26
C MET A 167 4.96 -8.36 -0.42
N HIS A 168 5.43 -8.50 -1.67
CA HIS A 168 5.46 -9.76 -2.43
C HIS A 168 6.87 -10.38 -2.53
N TYR A 169 7.91 -9.70 -2.02
CA TYR A 169 9.29 -10.20 -1.95
C TYR A 169 10.10 -9.42 -0.87
N PRO A 170 11.29 -9.90 -0.47
CA PRO A 170 12.16 -9.16 0.46
C PRO A 170 12.79 -7.92 -0.19
N LYS A 171 12.16 -6.76 0.04
CA LYS A 171 12.62 -5.46 -0.45
C LYS A 171 13.75 -4.90 0.42
N VAL A 172 14.97 -5.42 0.21
CA VAL A 172 16.20 -5.12 0.99
C VAL A 172 17.46 -4.87 0.14
N GLN A 173 17.33 -4.84 -1.20
CA GLN A 173 18.48 -4.91 -2.11
C GLN A 173 19.20 -3.57 -2.34
N LYS A 174 18.52 -2.44 -2.14
CA LYS A 174 19.02 -1.11 -2.51
C LYS A 174 18.75 -0.08 -1.41
N TYR A 175 19.72 0.06 -0.50
CA TYR A 175 19.75 1.06 0.56
C TYR A 175 20.50 2.33 0.14
N CYS A 176 20.07 3.47 0.65
CA CYS A 176 20.82 4.73 0.58
C CYS A 176 20.97 5.27 2.01
N LEU A 177 22.15 5.75 2.35
CA LEU A 177 22.48 6.18 3.71
C LEU A 177 22.96 7.64 3.67
N MET A 178 22.54 8.42 4.64
CA MET A 178 22.94 9.83 4.80
C MET A 178 23.13 10.14 6.27
N SER A 179 24.36 10.40 6.68
CA SER A 179 24.68 10.65 8.07
C SER A 179 25.34 12.01 8.18
N VAL A 180 25.01 12.77 9.22
CA VAL A 180 25.75 14.00 9.52
C VAL A 180 27.05 13.69 10.26
N GLN A 181 27.97 14.65 10.23
CA GLN A 181 29.14 14.67 11.13
C GLN A 181 28.73 14.35 12.58
N GLY A 182 29.49 13.48 13.24
CA GLY A 182 29.24 13.02 14.61
C GLY A 182 28.27 11.83 14.74
N CYS A 183 27.61 11.39 13.66
CA CYS A 183 26.75 10.20 13.72
C CYS A 183 27.56 8.94 14.03
N PHE A 184 27.15 8.20 15.07
CA PHE A 184 27.65 6.88 15.42
C PHE A 184 26.51 5.86 15.50
N THR A 185 26.70 4.72 14.85
CA THR A 185 25.87 3.51 14.98
C THR A 185 26.73 2.45 15.66
N ASP A 186 26.24 1.95 16.79
CA ASP A 186 27.00 1.05 17.68
C ASP A 186 27.18 -0.36 17.09
N PHE A 187 27.92 -1.23 17.79
CA PHE A 187 28.24 -2.58 17.32
C PHE A 187 26.97 -3.41 17.07
N HIS A 188 26.83 -3.91 15.84
CA HIS A 188 25.72 -4.75 15.40
C HIS A 188 26.19 -5.77 14.34
N ILE A 189 25.31 -6.70 14.00
CA ILE A 189 25.42 -7.60 12.84
C ILE A 189 24.21 -7.31 11.96
N ASP A 190 24.39 -7.30 10.63
CA ASP A 190 23.29 -7.07 9.69
C ASP A 190 22.21 -8.17 9.75
N PHE A 191 20.97 -7.77 9.51
CA PHE A 191 19.78 -8.58 9.81
C PHE A 191 19.70 -9.87 8.99
N GLY A 192 19.28 -10.95 9.63
CA GLY A 192 19.33 -12.31 9.07
C GLY A 192 20.74 -12.81 8.72
N GLY A 193 21.79 -12.14 9.20
CA GLY A 193 23.17 -12.43 8.82
C GLY A 193 23.45 -12.12 7.35
N THR A 194 22.78 -11.14 6.75
CA THR A 194 23.05 -10.72 5.38
C THR A 194 24.50 -10.26 5.19
N SER A 195 25.00 -10.42 3.97
CA SER A 195 26.20 -9.69 3.51
C SER A 195 25.76 -8.36 2.92
N VAL A 196 26.57 -7.31 3.04
CA VAL A 196 26.24 -5.95 2.61
C VAL A 196 27.30 -5.39 1.66
N TRP A 197 26.85 -4.67 0.62
CA TRP A 197 27.70 -3.80 -0.20
C TRP A 197 27.47 -2.34 0.18
N TYR A 198 28.53 -1.52 0.16
CA TYR A 198 28.54 -0.18 0.74
C TYR A 198 29.48 0.76 -0.04
N HIS A 199 28.96 1.75 -0.76
CA HIS A 199 29.70 2.66 -1.64
C HIS A 199 29.57 4.12 -1.20
N VAL A 200 30.70 4.77 -0.93
CA VAL A 200 30.76 6.14 -0.38
C VAL A 200 30.77 7.18 -1.50
N LEU A 201 29.60 7.71 -1.86
CA LEU A 201 29.47 8.72 -2.93
C LEU A 201 29.89 10.14 -2.50
N ARG A 202 29.74 10.49 -1.22
CA ARG A 202 30.25 11.74 -0.64
C ARG A 202 30.61 11.53 0.82
N GLY A 203 31.68 12.19 1.25
CA GLY A 203 32.19 12.16 2.62
C GLY A 203 33.12 10.97 2.86
N GLY A 204 33.35 10.65 4.13
CA GLY A 204 34.02 9.43 4.56
C GLY A 204 33.33 8.75 5.76
N LYS A 205 33.62 7.47 5.99
CA LYS A 205 33.16 6.68 7.15
C LYS A 205 34.34 6.08 7.89
N VAL A 206 34.18 5.89 9.19
CA VAL A 206 35.07 5.03 9.98
C VAL A 206 34.27 3.81 10.43
N PHE A 207 34.79 2.62 10.19
CA PHE A 207 34.21 1.35 10.68
C PHE A 207 35.17 0.72 11.69
N TRP A 208 34.62 0.08 12.72
CA TRP A 208 35.33 -0.93 13.52
C TRP A 208 34.76 -2.29 13.18
N LEU A 209 35.62 -3.26 12.90
CA LEU A 209 35.27 -4.60 12.39
C LEU A 209 35.79 -5.67 13.35
N ILE A 210 34.93 -6.60 13.74
CA ILE A 210 35.24 -7.74 14.60
C ILE A 210 34.85 -9.03 13.84
N PRO A 211 35.76 -10.01 13.70
CA PRO A 211 35.51 -11.20 12.90
C PRO A 211 34.47 -12.12 13.59
N PRO A 212 33.60 -12.82 12.83
CA PRO A 212 32.51 -13.63 13.36
C PRO A 212 32.97 -15.01 13.90
N THR A 213 33.99 -15.02 14.75
CA THR A 213 34.43 -16.22 15.47
C THR A 213 33.35 -16.66 16.47
N PRO A 214 33.24 -17.96 16.81
CA PRO A 214 32.29 -18.43 17.83
C PRO A 214 32.41 -17.67 19.16
N GLN A 215 33.64 -17.32 19.54
CA GLN A 215 33.96 -16.55 20.75
C GLN A 215 33.45 -15.10 20.67
N ASN A 216 33.63 -14.42 19.53
CA ASN A 216 33.13 -13.05 19.34
C ASN A 216 31.61 -13.01 19.21
N LEU A 217 30.99 -14.03 18.60
CA LEU A 217 29.54 -14.13 18.48
C LEU A 217 28.84 -14.39 19.83
N ASP A 218 29.39 -15.26 20.67
CA ASP A 218 28.92 -15.42 22.07
C ASP A 218 29.15 -14.14 22.89
N MET A 219 30.30 -13.49 22.73
CA MET A 219 30.59 -12.21 23.40
C MET A 219 29.58 -11.12 22.99
N TYR A 220 29.24 -11.03 21.70
CA TYR A 220 28.23 -10.12 21.16
C TYR A 220 26.83 -10.44 21.69
N GLU A 221 26.39 -11.71 21.66
CA GLU A 221 25.08 -12.10 22.20
C GLU A 221 24.98 -11.77 23.70
N ASN A 222 26.02 -12.07 24.49
CA ASN A 222 26.08 -11.72 25.91
C ASN A 222 26.14 -10.20 26.15
N TRP A 223 26.80 -9.42 25.28
CA TRP A 223 26.82 -7.95 25.36
C TRP A 223 25.43 -7.36 25.07
N VAL A 224 24.74 -7.80 24.01
CA VAL A 224 23.35 -7.40 23.71
C VAL A 224 22.41 -7.76 24.87
N LEU A 225 22.50 -8.99 25.40
CA LEU A 225 21.67 -9.44 26.52
C LEU A 225 21.99 -8.76 27.86
N SER A 226 23.15 -8.12 28.01
CA SER A 226 23.55 -7.43 29.24
C SER A 226 22.83 -6.10 29.46
N GLY A 227 22.37 -5.45 28.40
CA GLY A 227 21.84 -4.08 28.42
C GLY A 227 22.89 -2.99 28.67
N LYS A 228 24.19 -3.32 28.74
CA LYS A 228 25.31 -2.39 28.99
C LYS A 228 25.95 -1.83 27.72
N GLN A 229 25.16 -1.66 26.66
CA GLN A 229 25.68 -1.31 25.33
C GLN A 229 26.31 0.10 25.33
N GLY A 230 25.61 1.10 25.90
CA GLY A 230 26.14 2.46 26.08
C GLY A 230 27.29 2.60 27.10
N ASP A 231 27.57 1.56 27.89
CA ASP A 231 28.63 1.52 28.90
C ASP A 231 29.94 0.95 28.34
N ILE A 232 29.86 0.04 27.35
CA ILE A 232 30.95 -0.86 26.93
C ILE A 232 31.11 -0.82 25.41
N PHE A 233 32.17 -0.17 24.95
CA PHE A 233 32.64 -0.27 23.57
C PHE A 233 33.10 -1.71 23.29
N LEU A 234 32.37 -2.46 22.47
CA LEU A 234 32.61 -3.91 22.30
C LEU A 234 34.01 -4.23 21.73
N GLY A 235 34.53 -3.37 20.85
CA GLY A 235 35.90 -3.48 20.32
C GLY A 235 36.99 -3.47 21.39
N ASP A 236 36.74 -2.93 22.59
CA ASP A 236 37.71 -2.99 23.70
C ASP A 236 37.74 -4.36 24.42
N LYS A 237 36.82 -5.27 24.11
CA LYS A 237 36.79 -6.63 24.67
C LYS A 237 37.29 -7.72 23.72
N CYS A 238 37.26 -7.47 22.41
CA CYS A 238 37.82 -8.37 21.42
C CYS A 238 39.36 -8.34 21.45
N HIS A 239 39.96 -9.46 21.04
CA HIS A 239 41.39 -9.53 20.73
C HIS A 239 41.65 -8.80 19.40
N ASP A 240 40.98 -9.25 18.35
CA ASP A 240 41.11 -8.71 17.00
C ASP A 240 39.96 -7.74 16.70
N CYS A 241 40.31 -6.51 16.35
CA CYS A 241 39.36 -5.49 15.93
C CYS A 241 40.10 -4.48 15.03
N GLN A 242 39.68 -4.35 13.76
CA GLN A 242 40.30 -3.40 12.83
C GLN A 242 39.44 -2.14 12.72
N ARG A 243 40.06 -0.96 12.85
CA ARG A 243 39.44 0.32 12.47
C ARG A 243 39.89 0.70 11.06
N ILE A 244 38.94 0.80 10.12
CA ILE A 244 39.18 1.26 8.74
C ILE A 244 38.53 2.62 8.49
N GLU A 245 39.05 3.35 7.50
CA GLU A 245 38.48 4.60 6.99
C GLU A 245 38.07 4.42 5.52
N LEU A 246 36.78 4.47 5.21
CA LEU A 246 36.26 4.48 3.84
C LEU A 246 36.15 5.92 3.33
N LYS A 247 36.82 6.20 2.22
CA LYS A 247 36.86 7.52 1.56
C LYS A 247 35.90 7.57 0.38
N LYS A 248 35.56 8.77 -0.06
CA LYS A 248 34.74 9.02 -1.25
C LYS A 248 35.27 8.22 -2.46
N GLY A 249 34.40 7.45 -3.10
CA GLY A 249 34.70 6.59 -4.25
C GLY A 249 34.98 5.13 -3.87
N ASN A 250 35.25 4.83 -2.60
CA ASN A 250 35.44 3.47 -2.14
C ASN A 250 34.11 2.69 -2.14
N THR A 251 34.18 1.43 -2.55
CA THR A 251 33.16 0.40 -2.31
C THR A 251 33.71 -0.59 -1.31
N PHE A 252 32.90 -1.00 -0.35
CA PHE A 252 33.22 -1.95 0.70
C PHE A 252 32.19 -3.09 0.69
N ILE A 253 32.65 -4.33 0.89
CA ILE A 253 31.81 -5.51 1.07
C ILE A 253 32.05 -6.04 2.48
N ILE A 254 30.97 -6.25 3.24
CA ILE A 254 31.02 -6.91 4.55
C ILE A 254 30.29 -8.27 4.44
N PRO A 255 30.98 -9.38 4.72
CA PRO A 255 30.37 -10.70 4.77
C PRO A 255 29.38 -10.92 5.92
N SER A 256 28.57 -11.96 5.74
CA SER A 256 27.67 -12.53 6.75
C SER A 256 28.35 -12.65 8.13
N GLY A 257 27.67 -12.13 9.15
CA GLY A 257 28.02 -12.31 10.56
C GLY A 257 29.00 -11.31 11.16
N TRP A 258 29.74 -10.52 10.36
CA TRP A 258 30.75 -9.59 10.88
C TRP A 258 30.13 -8.51 11.79
N ILE A 259 30.60 -8.48 13.04
CA ILE A 259 30.16 -7.54 14.05
C ILE A 259 30.87 -6.20 13.79
N HIS A 260 30.11 -5.12 13.61
CA HIS A 260 30.70 -3.83 13.24
C HIS A 260 29.97 -2.61 13.81
N ALA A 261 30.73 -1.54 14.04
CA ALA A 261 30.25 -0.22 14.44
C ALA A 261 30.71 0.84 13.43
N VAL A 262 29.95 1.93 13.26
CA VAL A 262 30.17 2.92 12.20
C VAL A 262 30.12 4.35 12.75
N TYR A 263 31.19 5.12 12.57
CA TYR A 263 31.25 6.55 12.83
C TYR A 263 31.27 7.37 11.54
N THR A 264 30.80 8.61 11.65
CA THR A 264 30.67 9.59 10.57
C THR A 264 31.52 10.84 10.86
N PRO A 265 32.74 10.96 10.32
CA PRO A 265 33.56 12.15 10.48
C PRO A 265 33.01 13.39 9.75
N GLU A 266 32.26 13.23 8.67
CA GLU A 266 31.69 14.33 7.88
C GLU A 266 30.36 13.96 7.17
N ASP A 267 29.62 14.97 6.67
CA ASP A 267 28.28 14.81 6.10
C ASP A 267 28.23 13.92 4.84
N THR A 268 27.89 12.65 5.06
CA THR A 268 28.06 11.54 4.12
C THR A 268 26.81 11.22 3.32
N LEU A 269 27.01 10.80 2.07
CA LEU A 269 25.99 10.16 1.23
C LEU A 269 26.57 8.85 0.68
N VAL A 270 25.86 7.75 0.91
CA VAL A 270 26.28 6.38 0.60
C VAL A 270 25.16 5.65 -0.14
N PHE A 271 25.52 4.72 -1.01
CA PHE A 271 24.62 3.68 -1.52
C PHE A 271 25.07 2.30 -1.06
N GLY A 272 24.14 1.40 -0.80
CA GLY A 272 24.46 0.04 -0.38
C GLY A 272 23.30 -0.92 -0.59
N GLY A 273 23.39 -2.12 -0.04
CA GLY A 273 22.35 -3.12 -0.16
C GLY A 273 22.68 -4.43 0.54
N ASN A 274 21.68 -5.03 1.17
CA ASN A 274 21.80 -6.31 1.87
C ASN A 274 21.40 -7.46 0.93
N PHE A 275 22.11 -8.58 1.02
CA PHE A 275 21.86 -9.79 0.23
C PHE A 275 22.19 -11.06 1.03
N LEU A 276 21.45 -12.13 0.75
CA LEU A 276 21.78 -13.50 1.19
C LEU A 276 22.41 -14.24 0.01
N HIS A 277 23.33 -15.17 0.28
CA HIS A 277 23.99 -15.98 -0.74
C HIS A 277 24.26 -17.41 -0.25
N SER A 278 24.55 -18.30 -1.18
CA SER A 278 24.68 -19.74 -0.90
C SER A 278 26.01 -20.14 -0.25
N PHE A 279 27.03 -19.29 -0.30
CA PHE A 279 28.40 -19.62 0.08
C PHE A 279 28.72 -19.40 1.57
N ASN A 280 27.76 -18.91 2.35
CA ASN A 280 27.89 -18.81 3.81
C ASN A 280 26.57 -19.04 4.57
N ILE A 281 25.74 -19.97 4.07
CA ILE A 281 24.46 -20.33 4.69
C ILE A 281 24.58 -20.69 6.20
N PRO A 282 25.59 -21.43 6.69
CA PRO A 282 25.70 -21.75 8.11
C PRO A 282 25.80 -20.51 8.99
N MET A 283 26.52 -19.47 8.55
CA MET A 283 26.60 -18.19 9.29
C MET A 283 25.27 -17.44 9.25
N GLN A 284 24.63 -17.31 8.07
CA GLN A 284 23.31 -16.67 7.93
C GLN A 284 22.29 -17.29 8.89
N LEU A 285 22.21 -18.63 8.93
CA LEU A 285 21.37 -19.37 9.87
C LEU A 285 21.77 -19.15 11.34
N ASN A 286 23.06 -19.12 11.67
CA ASN A 286 23.53 -18.84 13.02
C ASN A 286 23.11 -17.45 13.50
N ILE A 287 23.28 -16.40 12.69
CA ILE A 287 22.86 -15.04 13.04
C ILE A 287 21.34 -14.98 13.23
N TYR A 288 20.54 -15.61 12.36
CA TYR A 288 19.07 -15.65 12.55
C TYR A 288 18.66 -16.40 13.84
N ASN A 289 19.44 -17.40 14.29
CA ASN A 289 19.27 -18.01 15.60
C ASN A 289 19.67 -17.05 16.76
N ILE A 290 20.73 -16.24 16.60
CA ILE A 290 21.09 -15.17 17.56
C ILE A 290 19.95 -14.14 17.66
N GLU A 291 19.33 -13.73 16.54
CA GLU A 291 18.16 -12.84 16.54
C GLU A 291 16.97 -13.42 17.32
N ASP A 292 16.77 -14.74 17.28
CA ASP A 292 15.74 -15.45 18.07
C ASP A 292 16.06 -15.48 19.57
N ARG A 293 17.33 -15.67 19.96
CA ARG A 293 17.75 -15.68 21.37
C ARG A 293 17.78 -14.29 22.00
N THR A 294 18.32 -13.30 21.29
CA THR A 294 18.33 -11.86 21.67
C THR A 294 16.95 -11.19 21.54
N ARG A 295 16.02 -11.81 20.81
CA ARG A 295 14.62 -11.39 20.61
C ARG A 295 14.49 -10.09 19.79
N VAL A 296 15.28 -9.96 18.74
CA VAL A 296 15.20 -8.84 17.77
C VAL A 296 13.75 -8.72 17.26
N PRO A 297 13.11 -7.53 17.39
CA PRO A 297 11.74 -7.32 16.94
C PRO A 297 11.55 -7.63 15.45
N ALA A 298 10.46 -8.32 15.09
CA ALA A 298 10.20 -8.77 13.72
C ALA A 298 10.19 -7.66 12.64
N LYS A 299 10.03 -6.39 13.02
CA LYS A 299 10.15 -5.23 12.11
C LYS A 299 11.59 -4.85 11.71
N PHE A 300 12.59 -5.50 12.30
CA PHE A 300 14.02 -5.28 12.10
C PHE A 300 14.73 -6.54 11.59
N ARG A 301 13.98 -7.59 11.22
CA ARG A 301 14.53 -8.84 10.68
C ARG A 301 14.32 -8.93 9.18
N TYR A 302 15.04 -9.85 8.55
CA TYR A 302 14.90 -10.17 7.14
C TYR A 302 13.45 -10.60 6.79
N PRO A 303 12.75 -9.91 5.88
CA PRO A 303 11.40 -10.29 5.47
C PRO A 303 11.39 -11.66 4.78
N PHE A 304 10.45 -12.53 5.15
CA PHE A 304 10.25 -13.85 4.51
C PHE A 304 11.50 -14.76 4.52
N TYR A 305 12.24 -14.78 5.63
CA TYR A 305 13.54 -15.47 5.72
C TYR A 305 13.45 -16.98 5.46
N TYR A 306 12.54 -17.70 6.12
CA TYR A 306 12.41 -19.15 5.92
C TYR A 306 11.70 -19.50 4.61
N GLU A 307 10.79 -18.66 4.15
CA GLU A 307 10.18 -18.74 2.82
C GLU A 307 11.25 -18.66 1.72
N MET A 308 12.26 -17.77 1.89
CA MET A 308 13.43 -17.71 1.01
C MET A 308 14.27 -18.99 1.09
N CYS A 309 14.49 -19.54 2.28
CA CYS A 309 15.20 -20.82 2.45
C CYS A 309 14.53 -21.98 1.69
N TRP A 310 13.18 -22.03 1.69
CA TRP A 310 12.43 -23.03 0.90
C TRP A 310 12.65 -22.87 -0.60
N TYR A 311 12.57 -21.63 -1.11
CA TYR A 311 12.83 -21.38 -2.53
C TYR A 311 14.28 -21.65 -2.91
N ALA A 312 15.25 -21.39 -2.02
CA ALA A 312 16.65 -21.73 -2.26
C ALA A 312 16.86 -23.25 -2.44
N LEU A 313 16.24 -24.10 -1.60
CA LEU A 313 16.27 -25.56 -1.81
C LEU A 313 15.59 -25.97 -3.13
N GLU A 314 14.44 -25.39 -3.46
CA GLU A 314 13.75 -25.68 -4.73
C GLU A 314 14.62 -25.33 -5.94
N ARG A 315 15.28 -24.17 -5.91
CA ARG A 315 16.16 -23.74 -7.00
C ARG A 315 17.35 -24.65 -7.19
N TYR A 316 18.03 -25.04 -6.11
CA TYR A 316 19.15 -25.98 -6.22
C TYR A 316 18.68 -27.35 -6.72
N LEU A 317 17.61 -27.92 -6.17
CA LEU A 317 17.07 -29.19 -6.64
C LEU A 317 16.71 -29.14 -8.14
N TYR A 318 15.98 -28.11 -8.57
CA TYR A 318 15.59 -27.93 -9.96
C TYR A 318 16.80 -27.72 -10.89
N CYS A 319 17.80 -26.93 -10.49
CA CYS A 319 18.98 -26.70 -11.35
C CYS A 319 19.94 -27.91 -11.39
N LEU A 320 19.85 -28.83 -10.42
CA LEU A 320 20.65 -30.07 -10.37
C LEU A 320 19.94 -31.29 -11.01
N THR A 321 18.60 -31.30 -11.09
CA THR A 321 17.81 -32.48 -11.53
C THR A 321 16.72 -32.20 -12.58
N ASN A 322 16.40 -30.93 -12.85
CA ASN A 322 15.22 -30.48 -13.60
C ASN A 322 13.85 -30.88 -12.97
N ILE A 323 13.84 -31.43 -11.74
CA ILE A 323 12.62 -31.70 -10.97
C ILE A 323 12.21 -30.44 -10.21
N SER A 324 10.99 -29.95 -10.44
CA SER A 324 10.44 -28.76 -9.78
C SER A 324 9.39 -29.15 -8.74
N HIS A 325 9.52 -28.59 -7.53
CA HIS A 325 8.50 -28.70 -6.47
C HIS A 325 7.61 -27.46 -6.36
N LEU A 326 7.72 -26.51 -7.31
CA LEU A 326 6.79 -25.39 -7.43
C LEU A 326 5.39 -25.87 -7.83
N THR A 327 4.35 -25.15 -7.39
CA THR A 327 2.97 -25.34 -7.89
C THR A 327 2.86 -24.99 -9.38
N PRO A 328 1.87 -25.54 -10.13
CA PRO A 328 1.77 -25.30 -11.58
C PRO A 328 1.70 -23.82 -11.98
N GLU A 329 1.01 -22.95 -11.21
CA GLU A 329 1.07 -21.49 -11.45
C GLU A 329 2.51 -20.95 -11.35
N PHE A 330 3.26 -21.40 -10.35
CA PHE A 330 4.62 -20.92 -10.11
C PHE A 330 5.61 -21.50 -11.13
N GLN A 331 5.43 -22.73 -11.61
CA GLN A 331 6.17 -23.28 -12.75
C GLN A 331 5.91 -22.45 -14.01
N LYS A 332 4.64 -22.20 -14.32
CA LYS A 332 4.20 -21.40 -15.48
C LYS A 332 4.73 -19.98 -15.47
N TYR A 333 4.61 -19.26 -14.35
CA TYR A 333 5.04 -17.85 -14.28
C TYR A 333 6.50 -17.65 -13.86
N SER A 334 7.23 -18.65 -13.34
CA SER A 334 8.63 -18.49 -12.91
C SER A 334 9.62 -19.28 -13.76
N LEU A 335 9.28 -20.51 -14.15
CA LEU A 335 10.09 -21.37 -15.02
C LEU A 335 9.69 -21.24 -16.50
N GLY A 336 8.43 -20.91 -16.79
CA GLY A 336 7.90 -20.76 -18.14
C GLY A 336 7.36 -22.06 -18.76
N ILE A 337 7.32 -23.15 -17.99
CA ILE A 337 6.76 -24.44 -18.38
C ILE A 337 5.24 -24.27 -18.56
N ALA A 338 4.71 -24.65 -19.72
CA ALA A 338 3.29 -24.57 -20.01
C ALA A 338 2.65 -25.96 -19.98
N ASP A 339 1.45 -26.06 -19.40
CA ASP A 339 0.73 -27.31 -19.19
C ASP A 339 0.38 -27.96 -20.54
N LEU A 340 0.97 -29.13 -20.85
CA LEU A 340 0.66 -29.91 -22.06
C LEU A 340 -0.75 -30.53 -22.01
N GLU A 341 -1.35 -30.60 -20.83
CA GLU A 341 -2.61 -31.31 -20.55
C GLU A 341 -3.85 -30.60 -21.13
N ALA A 342 -3.74 -29.33 -21.53
CA ALA A 342 -4.84 -28.53 -22.07
C ALA A 342 -5.27 -28.86 -23.52
N ARG A 343 -4.91 -30.04 -24.05
CA ARG A 343 -5.23 -30.48 -25.42
C ARG A 343 -6.12 -31.71 -25.56
N ASN A 344 -6.29 -32.54 -24.53
CA ASN A 344 -7.13 -33.74 -24.59
C ASN A 344 -8.30 -33.65 -23.58
N GLY A 345 -9.53 -33.57 -24.08
CA GLY A 345 -10.72 -33.78 -23.25
C GLY A 345 -11.98 -32.98 -23.59
N THR A 346 -12.62 -33.21 -24.74
CA THR A 346 -14.10 -33.42 -24.84
C THR A 346 -14.59 -33.60 -26.29
N SER A 347 -14.74 -34.84 -26.74
CA SER A 347 -15.75 -35.27 -27.72
C SER A 347 -15.88 -36.78 -27.69
N ASN A 348 -17.10 -37.30 -27.48
CA ASN A 348 -17.34 -38.74 -27.50
C ASN A 348 -17.33 -39.26 -28.95
N GLY A 349 -16.91 -40.51 -29.14
CA GLY A 349 -16.63 -41.08 -30.45
C GLY A 349 -17.82 -41.67 -31.22
N ILE A 350 -17.48 -42.24 -32.37
CA ILE A 350 -18.18 -43.30 -33.09
C ILE A 350 -17.10 -44.35 -33.45
N ASP A 351 -17.42 -45.63 -33.33
CA ASP A 351 -16.48 -46.74 -33.50
C ASP A 351 -16.18 -47.07 -34.97
N SER A 352 -14.96 -47.55 -35.26
CA SER A 352 -14.73 -48.78 -36.06
C SER A 352 -13.24 -49.18 -36.05
N ASP A 353 -12.94 -50.23 -35.27
CA ASP A 353 -11.98 -51.33 -35.45
C ASP A 353 -10.54 -51.13 -35.98
N ASP A 354 -9.61 -51.85 -35.31
CA ASP A 354 -8.19 -52.15 -35.57
C ASP A 354 -7.78 -52.38 -37.05
N GLU A 355 -6.53 -52.18 -37.50
CA GLU A 355 -5.28 -52.75 -36.95
C GLU A 355 -4.02 -51.86 -37.12
N ASN A 356 -2.92 -52.22 -36.44
CA ASN A 356 -1.61 -51.56 -36.48
C ASN A 356 -0.70 -52.09 -37.61
N GLU A 357 -0.17 -51.21 -38.47
CA GLU A 357 1.17 -51.36 -39.08
C GLU A 357 1.85 -49.99 -39.28
N GLU A 358 3.18 -50.02 -39.43
CA GLU A 358 4.06 -48.86 -39.30
C GLU A 358 4.45 -48.15 -40.62
N ILE A 359 4.59 -46.82 -40.54
CA ILE A 359 5.48 -45.96 -41.34
C ILE A 359 5.26 -45.93 -42.87
N LYS A 360 4.61 -44.86 -43.36
CA LYS A 360 5.16 -43.96 -44.42
C LYS A 360 4.29 -42.73 -44.69
N ILE A 361 4.88 -41.54 -44.52
CA ILE A 361 4.53 -40.34 -45.29
C ILE A 361 5.83 -39.82 -45.91
N LYS A 362 5.78 -39.47 -47.20
CA LYS A 362 6.96 -38.98 -47.95
C LYS A 362 7.22 -37.50 -47.70
N VAL A 363 8.49 -37.11 -47.79
CA VAL A 363 8.96 -35.74 -47.92
C VAL A 363 9.16 -35.41 -49.41
N GLU A 364 8.83 -34.18 -49.79
CA GLU A 364 9.43 -33.34 -50.85
C GLU A 364 8.68 -31.99 -50.70
N GLU A 365 9.26 -31.04 -49.95
CA GLU A 365 9.99 -29.86 -50.46
C GLU A 365 9.03 -28.73 -50.92
N ASP A 366 9.23 -27.45 -50.59
CA ASP A 366 10.50 -26.72 -50.57
C ASP A 366 10.49 -25.45 -49.64
N MET A 367 11.66 -24.78 -49.53
CA MET A 367 11.94 -23.43 -48.98
C MET A 367 12.02 -23.20 -47.44
N GLU A 368 13.19 -23.56 -46.90
CA GLU A 368 13.98 -22.90 -45.84
C GLU A 368 13.31 -21.94 -44.81
N VAL A 369 13.30 -22.38 -43.54
CA VAL A 369 13.70 -21.53 -42.40
C VAL A 369 14.82 -22.26 -41.66
N LYS A 370 15.90 -21.55 -41.29
CA LYS A 370 17.07 -22.17 -40.67
C LYS A 370 16.82 -22.52 -39.20
N GLU A 371 16.61 -23.80 -38.92
CA GLU A 371 16.78 -24.36 -37.58
C GLU A 371 18.28 -24.53 -37.29
N GLU A 372 18.75 -24.01 -36.14
CA GLU A 372 19.97 -24.52 -35.53
C GLU A 372 19.63 -25.82 -34.78
N PRO A 373 20.48 -26.86 -34.86
CA PRO A 373 20.12 -28.18 -34.34
C PRO A 373 19.94 -28.15 -32.82
N VAL A 374 18.86 -28.78 -32.35
CA VAL A 374 18.69 -29.10 -30.92
C VAL A 374 19.73 -30.15 -30.55
N THR A 375 20.90 -29.68 -30.11
CA THR A 375 21.90 -30.55 -29.48
C THR A 375 21.26 -31.23 -28.27
N PRO A 376 21.58 -32.51 -27.98
CA PRO A 376 21.24 -33.12 -26.70
C PRO A 376 21.70 -32.18 -25.58
N PHE A 377 20.83 -31.91 -24.60
CA PHE A 377 21.21 -31.08 -23.44
C PHE A 377 22.26 -31.83 -22.64
N ASN A 378 23.52 -31.53 -22.95
CA ASN A 378 24.70 -32.20 -22.42
C ASN A 378 24.66 -32.15 -20.90
N THR A 379 24.60 -33.32 -20.26
CA THR A 379 24.50 -33.51 -18.81
C THR A 379 25.80 -33.09 -18.12
N ARG A 380 26.02 -31.76 -18.07
CA ARG A 380 27.01 -31.15 -17.19
C ARG A 380 26.67 -31.53 -15.76
N VAL A 381 27.46 -32.42 -15.18
CA VAL A 381 27.43 -32.74 -13.76
C VAL A 381 27.77 -31.45 -13.01
N HIS A 382 26.75 -30.81 -12.44
CA HIS A 382 26.88 -29.55 -11.71
C HIS A 382 27.41 -29.84 -10.30
N VAL A 383 28.73 -29.91 -10.19
CA VAL A 383 29.45 -30.10 -8.92
C VAL A 383 29.25 -28.86 -8.03
N LEU A 384 28.79 -29.09 -6.80
CA LEU A 384 28.63 -28.05 -5.78
C LEU A 384 29.98 -27.65 -5.16
N THR A 385 30.15 -26.37 -4.80
CA THR A 385 31.29 -25.98 -3.96
C THR A 385 31.17 -26.56 -2.56
N PRO A 386 32.28 -26.72 -1.80
CA PRO A 386 32.22 -27.17 -0.41
C PRO A 386 31.27 -26.33 0.45
N PHE A 387 31.23 -25.02 0.21
CA PHE A 387 30.37 -24.07 0.93
C PHE A 387 28.88 -24.25 0.61
N GLU A 388 28.54 -24.50 -0.66
CA GLU A 388 27.16 -24.81 -1.05
C GLU A 388 26.73 -26.18 -0.50
N LEU A 389 27.58 -27.20 -0.57
CA LEU A 389 27.29 -28.53 -0.04
C LEU A 389 27.06 -28.49 1.48
N GLU A 390 27.97 -27.89 2.25
CA GLU A 390 27.82 -27.63 3.69
C GLU A 390 26.54 -26.81 3.97
N GLY A 391 26.35 -25.74 3.22
CA GLY A 391 25.26 -24.80 3.41
C GLY A 391 23.88 -25.39 3.15
N LEU A 392 23.73 -26.20 2.10
CA LEU A 392 22.48 -26.87 1.74
C LEU A 392 22.13 -28.00 2.71
N TRP A 393 23.11 -28.75 3.22
CA TRP A 393 22.89 -29.69 4.33
C TRP A 393 22.41 -28.98 5.60
N ASN A 394 23.03 -27.86 5.98
CA ASN A 394 22.58 -27.02 7.10
C ASN A 394 21.16 -26.48 6.88
N LEU A 395 20.84 -26.05 5.66
CA LEU A 395 19.52 -25.51 5.30
C LEU A 395 18.42 -26.56 5.38
N LEU A 396 18.68 -27.76 4.85
CA LEU A 396 17.78 -28.92 4.90
C LEU A 396 17.52 -29.33 6.35
N GLY A 397 18.58 -29.55 7.14
CA GLY A 397 18.45 -29.91 8.55
C GLY A 397 17.69 -28.85 9.36
N LYS A 398 17.91 -27.56 9.09
CA LYS A 398 17.18 -26.49 9.79
C LYS A 398 15.69 -26.45 9.42
N LEU A 399 15.34 -26.60 8.14
CA LEU A 399 13.94 -26.64 7.71
C LEU A 399 13.21 -27.89 8.21
N GLU A 400 13.92 -28.99 8.48
CA GLU A 400 13.39 -30.15 9.20
C GLU A 400 13.17 -29.88 10.70
N GLU A 401 14.16 -29.32 11.40
CA GLU A 401 14.12 -28.97 12.83
C GLU A 401 12.94 -28.04 13.20
N LEU A 402 12.58 -27.11 12.30
CA LEU A 402 11.55 -26.10 12.59
C LEU A 402 10.20 -26.73 12.96
N PRO A 403 9.57 -26.33 14.09
CA PRO A 403 8.24 -26.83 14.46
C PRO A 403 7.18 -26.37 13.44
N PRO A 404 6.07 -27.09 13.25
CA PRO A 404 5.10 -26.82 12.17
C PRO A 404 4.64 -25.36 12.06
N HIS A 405 4.43 -24.68 13.20
CA HIS A 405 4.01 -23.28 13.26
C HIS A 405 5.11 -22.25 12.94
N LYS A 406 6.36 -22.68 12.75
CA LYS A 406 7.50 -21.87 12.27
C LYS A 406 8.06 -22.34 10.92
N LYS A 407 7.57 -23.44 10.33
CA LYS A 407 8.15 -23.97 9.08
C LYS A 407 8.05 -22.99 7.91
N CYS A 408 7.05 -22.09 7.88
CA CYS A 408 6.94 -21.02 6.88
C CYS A 408 7.10 -21.51 5.42
N VAL A 409 6.45 -22.62 5.09
CA VAL A 409 6.36 -23.11 3.70
C VAL A 409 5.60 -22.07 2.87
N PRO A 410 6.17 -21.50 1.80
CA PRO A 410 5.50 -20.50 1.00
C PRO A 410 4.53 -21.13 0.00
N GLU A 411 3.48 -20.39 -0.37
CA GLU A 411 2.37 -20.84 -1.26
C GLU A 411 2.84 -21.36 -2.64
N GLY A 412 4.06 -21.00 -3.05
CA GLY A 412 4.66 -21.49 -4.30
C GLY A 412 5.13 -22.94 -4.26
N ILE A 413 5.27 -23.58 -3.09
CA ILE A 413 5.80 -24.95 -2.93
C ILE A 413 4.65 -25.95 -2.78
N ASN A 414 4.58 -26.94 -3.68
CA ASN A 414 3.51 -27.94 -3.73
C ASN A 414 3.66 -29.02 -2.65
N ASN A 415 4.86 -29.60 -2.51
CA ASN A 415 5.12 -30.67 -1.53
C ASN A 415 6.46 -30.44 -0.80
N ALA A 416 6.39 -29.75 0.33
CA ALA A 416 7.55 -29.45 1.16
C ALA A 416 8.25 -30.69 1.75
N ALA A 417 7.55 -31.83 1.91
CA ALA A 417 8.14 -33.06 2.41
C ALA A 417 8.96 -33.77 1.32
N ALA A 418 8.41 -33.88 0.11
CA ALA A 418 9.11 -34.46 -1.03
C ALA A 418 10.33 -33.61 -1.44
N LEU A 419 10.22 -32.27 -1.44
CA LEU A 419 11.35 -31.37 -1.65
C LEU A 419 12.54 -31.64 -0.70
N LEU A 420 12.28 -31.88 0.60
CA LEU A 420 13.34 -32.23 1.56
C LEU A 420 13.90 -33.65 1.33
N GLN A 421 13.08 -34.60 0.89
CA GLN A 421 13.50 -35.97 0.59
C GLN A 421 14.37 -36.03 -0.68
N ASP A 422 13.92 -35.43 -1.77
CA ASP A 422 14.62 -35.39 -3.05
C ASP A 422 15.95 -34.63 -2.91
N MET A 423 15.94 -33.49 -2.20
CA MET A 423 17.16 -32.72 -1.97
C MET A 423 18.15 -33.46 -1.05
N ARG A 424 17.67 -34.25 -0.07
CA ARG A 424 18.54 -35.16 0.71
C ARG A 424 19.19 -36.21 -0.20
N ALA A 425 18.46 -36.76 -1.16
CA ALA A 425 19.01 -37.75 -2.10
C ALA A 425 20.10 -37.14 -2.97
N VAL A 426 19.85 -35.97 -3.58
CA VAL A 426 20.83 -35.24 -4.40
C VAL A 426 22.07 -34.84 -3.60
N LEU A 427 21.91 -34.31 -2.38
CA LEU A 427 23.06 -33.95 -1.52
C LEU A 427 23.86 -35.17 -1.03
N SER A 428 23.25 -36.37 -1.04
CA SER A 428 23.95 -37.63 -0.75
C SER A 428 24.68 -38.18 -1.97
N GLU A 429 24.12 -38.02 -3.18
CA GLU A 429 24.77 -38.37 -4.45
C GLU A 429 26.01 -37.49 -4.69
N ARG A 430 25.87 -36.18 -4.54
CA ARG A 430 26.93 -35.16 -4.77
C ARG A 430 28.03 -35.16 -3.70
N ALA A 431 27.90 -35.94 -2.64
CA ALA A 431 28.86 -35.97 -1.54
C ALA A 431 30.24 -36.56 -1.92
N SER A 432 30.34 -37.23 -3.08
CA SER A 432 31.56 -37.82 -3.63
C SER A 432 32.12 -37.09 -4.86
N ASP A 433 31.53 -35.96 -5.27
CA ASP A 433 31.98 -35.18 -6.43
C ASP A 433 33.42 -34.63 -6.26
N ASN A 434 34.14 -34.45 -7.36
CA ASN A 434 35.47 -33.85 -7.35
C ASN A 434 35.39 -32.32 -7.20
N LEU A 435 35.57 -31.84 -5.96
CA LEU A 435 35.49 -30.43 -5.56
C LEU A 435 36.30 -29.45 -6.42
N ASN A 436 37.37 -29.89 -7.09
CA ASN A 436 38.13 -29.02 -8.01
C ASN A 436 37.35 -28.61 -9.26
N GLN A 437 36.32 -29.37 -9.63
CA GLN A 437 35.42 -29.06 -10.75
C GLN A 437 34.30 -28.08 -10.36
N ALA A 438 34.14 -27.76 -9.08
CA ALA A 438 33.13 -26.81 -8.59
C ALA A 438 33.41 -25.35 -8.97
N TYR A 439 34.68 -24.98 -9.17
CA TYR A 439 35.13 -23.61 -9.42
C TYR A 439 34.93 -23.20 -10.89
N THR A 440 33.66 -23.22 -11.33
CA THR A 440 33.23 -23.02 -12.71
C THR A 440 33.31 -21.57 -13.21
N GLY A 441 33.37 -20.59 -12.30
CA GLY A 441 33.16 -19.17 -12.61
C GLY A 441 31.73 -18.80 -13.00
N GLU A 442 30.79 -19.74 -12.94
CA GLU A 442 29.44 -19.63 -13.50
C GLU A 442 28.38 -20.16 -12.53
N PRO A 443 27.33 -19.39 -12.20
CA PRO A 443 26.29 -19.85 -11.26
C PRO A 443 25.56 -21.10 -11.72
N ILE A 444 25.41 -22.05 -10.80
CA ILE A 444 24.57 -23.26 -10.94
C ILE A 444 23.10 -22.86 -10.95
N VAL A 445 22.66 -22.14 -9.91
CA VAL A 445 21.29 -21.61 -9.88
C VAL A 445 21.17 -20.43 -10.81
N LYS A 446 20.37 -20.63 -11.86
CA LYS A 446 19.89 -19.59 -12.78
C LYS A 446 18.39 -19.78 -13.02
N TRP A 447 17.76 -18.73 -13.50
CA TRP A 447 16.39 -18.83 -14.01
C TRP A 447 16.39 -19.03 -15.54
N PRO A 448 15.47 -19.85 -16.09
CA PRO A 448 15.33 -20.01 -17.53
C PRO A 448 14.91 -18.69 -18.22
N LYS A 449 15.16 -18.59 -19.54
CA LYS A 449 14.72 -17.46 -20.37
C LYS A 449 13.19 -17.29 -20.26
N ARG A 450 12.71 -16.05 -20.30
CA ARG A 450 11.26 -15.76 -20.29
C ARG A 450 10.62 -16.30 -21.58
N PRO A 451 9.49 -17.02 -21.52
CA PRO A 451 8.71 -17.36 -22.70
C PRO A 451 8.20 -16.10 -23.41
N SER A 452 8.07 -16.17 -24.73
CA SER A 452 7.56 -15.06 -25.57
C SER A 452 6.13 -14.63 -25.21
N TRP A 453 5.31 -15.52 -24.66
CA TRP A 453 3.97 -15.21 -24.17
C TRP A 453 3.97 -14.43 -22.85
N TYR A 454 5.06 -14.48 -22.07
CA TYR A 454 5.12 -13.81 -20.77
C TYR A 454 5.54 -12.34 -20.94
N GLN A 455 4.55 -11.45 -21.02
CA GLN A 455 4.78 -10.01 -20.92
C GLN A 455 4.78 -9.59 -19.44
N PRO A 456 5.93 -9.21 -18.83
CA PRO A 456 5.93 -8.64 -17.49
C PRO A 456 5.12 -7.33 -17.50
N PRO A 457 4.34 -7.01 -16.45
CA PRO A 457 3.45 -5.86 -16.48
C PRO A 457 4.23 -4.56 -16.73
N THR A 458 3.74 -3.70 -17.61
CA THR A 458 4.46 -2.49 -18.04
C THR A 458 4.82 -1.57 -16.87
N PRO A 459 6.02 -0.97 -16.83
CA PRO A 459 6.37 0.02 -15.82
C PRO A 459 5.37 1.18 -15.85
N PRO A 460 4.96 1.73 -14.69
CA PRO A 460 4.04 2.86 -14.66
C PRO A 460 4.68 4.08 -15.37
N PRO A 461 3.93 4.81 -16.21
CA PRO A 461 4.47 5.94 -16.97
C PRO A 461 5.00 7.05 -16.03
N PRO A 462 5.94 7.89 -16.49
CA PRO A 462 6.66 8.84 -15.65
C PRO A 462 5.78 10.01 -15.15
N VAL A 463 4.99 9.75 -14.09
CA VAL A 463 4.09 10.74 -13.47
C VAL A 463 4.84 11.99 -13.02
N LEU A 464 4.49 13.16 -13.56
CA LEU A 464 5.06 14.43 -13.09
C LEU A 464 4.73 14.67 -11.61
N TYR A 465 5.70 15.23 -10.89
CA TYR A 465 5.83 15.06 -9.44
C TYR A 465 4.69 15.71 -8.64
N ARG A 466 4.03 14.96 -7.74
CA ARG A 466 3.07 15.50 -6.76
C ARG A 466 3.19 14.78 -5.41
N PRO A 467 3.31 15.50 -4.27
CA PRO A 467 3.59 14.85 -2.98
C PRO A 467 2.42 14.00 -2.45
N ARG A 468 2.73 12.87 -1.81
CA ARG A 468 1.83 12.15 -0.89
C ARG A 468 2.24 12.41 0.55
N LEU A 469 1.24 12.50 1.43
CA LEU A 469 1.40 12.70 2.87
C LEU A 469 1.51 11.36 3.63
N ALA A 470 2.09 11.42 4.83
CA ALA A 470 2.51 10.29 5.67
C ALA A 470 1.34 9.46 6.27
N PRO A 471 1.62 8.28 6.86
CA PRO A 471 0.62 7.42 7.50
C PRO A 471 0.02 8.01 8.79
N ALA A 472 -1.02 7.36 9.33
CA ALA A 472 -1.59 7.69 10.63
C ALA A 472 -1.70 6.44 11.52
N LEU A 473 -1.03 6.47 12.68
CA LEU A 473 -1.19 5.47 13.73
C LEU A 473 -2.57 5.58 14.39
N HIS A 474 -3.35 4.49 14.38
CA HIS A 474 -4.18 4.00 15.51
C HIS A 474 -4.94 2.72 15.09
N LYS A 475 -4.80 1.62 15.85
CA LYS A 475 -5.62 0.41 15.67
C LYS A 475 -7.07 0.63 16.14
N PRO A 476 -8.10 0.24 15.37
CA PRO A 476 -9.49 0.29 15.82
C PRO A 476 -9.81 -0.88 16.77
N LEU A 477 -10.67 -0.62 17.77
CA LEU A 477 -11.28 -1.69 18.58
C LEU A 477 -12.45 -2.32 17.81
N GLY A 478 -12.13 -3.31 16.98
CA GLY A 478 -13.11 -4.19 16.34
C GLY A 478 -13.93 -4.99 17.36
N GLN A 479 -15.15 -5.36 16.96
CA GLN A 479 -16.09 -6.06 17.85
C GLN A 479 -15.60 -7.47 18.20
N ARG A 480 -15.73 -7.85 19.47
CA ARG A 480 -15.52 -9.23 19.92
C ARG A 480 -16.81 -10.04 19.76
N PRO A 481 -16.75 -11.37 19.53
CA PRO A 481 -17.92 -12.23 19.67
C PRO A 481 -18.50 -12.15 21.10
N ASN A 482 -19.80 -12.42 21.23
CA ASN A 482 -20.60 -12.20 22.43
C ASN A 482 -19.95 -12.69 23.75
N LYS A 483 -19.31 -11.77 24.48
CA LYS A 483 -18.88 -11.96 25.87
C LYS A 483 -19.58 -10.93 26.76
N ARG A 484 -20.37 -11.42 27.72
CA ARG A 484 -21.18 -10.61 28.66
C ARG A 484 -20.32 -9.56 29.37
N CYS A 485 -20.82 -8.33 29.50
CA CYS A 485 -20.12 -7.31 30.28
C CYS A 485 -20.24 -7.55 31.79
N SER A 486 -19.12 -7.41 32.51
CA SER A 486 -19.14 -7.42 33.98
C SER A 486 -19.77 -6.14 34.53
N ILE A 487 -20.51 -6.25 35.64
CA ILE A 487 -21.04 -5.11 36.41
C ILE A 487 -19.92 -4.13 36.81
N ASN A 488 -18.69 -4.64 37.05
CA ASN A 488 -17.53 -3.80 37.35
C ASN A 488 -16.98 -3.02 36.16
N ALA A 489 -17.34 -3.38 34.92
CA ALA A 489 -17.07 -2.56 33.73
C ALA A 489 -18.19 -1.53 33.52
N LEU A 490 -19.46 -1.92 33.68
CA LEU A 490 -20.63 -1.04 33.59
C LEU A 490 -20.53 0.13 34.60
N ARG A 491 -20.19 -0.17 35.86
CA ARG A 491 -19.95 0.84 36.92
C ARG A 491 -18.83 1.84 36.61
N ARG A 492 -17.90 1.55 35.69
CA ARG A 492 -16.81 2.48 35.29
C ARG A 492 -17.21 3.46 34.19
N ARG A 493 -18.29 3.20 33.44
CA ARG A 493 -18.78 4.05 32.33
C ARG A 493 -19.79 5.12 32.77
N ARG A 494 -20.00 5.26 34.09
CA ARG A 494 -21.13 5.96 34.70
C ARG A 494 -20.68 7.14 35.54
N VAL A 495 -21.51 8.18 35.62
CA VAL A 495 -21.20 9.40 36.36
C VAL A 495 -21.43 9.22 37.86
N ARG A 496 -20.61 9.88 38.66
CA ARG A 496 -20.78 9.93 40.11
C ARG A 496 -21.98 10.81 40.46
N CYS A 497 -22.92 10.32 41.26
CA CYS A 497 -24.13 11.07 41.66
C CYS A 497 -23.84 12.30 42.56
N LYS A 498 -22.59 12.49 43.01
CA LYS A 498 -22.10 13.54 43.92
C LYS A 498 -22.75 13.57 45.33
N ARG A 499 -23.88 12.90 45.56
CA ARG A 499 -24.68 12.97 46.81
C ARG A 499 -24.58 11.74 47.75
N CYS A 500 -24.17 10.57 47.27
CA CYS A 500 -24.06 9.38 48.15
C CYS A 500 -22.86 9.47 49.10
N ALA A 501 -22.87 8.73 50.22
CA ALA A 501 -21.80 8.72 51.23
C ALA A 501 -20.38 8.59 50.64
N GLY A 502 -20.16 7.70 49.65
CA GLY A 502 -18.87 7.57 48.96
C GLY A 502 -18.48 8.74 48.05
N CYS A 503 -19.42 9.57 47.57
CA CYS A 503 -19.06 10.81 46.86
C CYS A 503 -18.67 11.92 47.85
N CYS A 504 -19.42 12.04 48.94
CA CYS A 504 -19.29 13.07 49.97
C CYS A 504 -18.09 12.85 50.91
N ARG A 505 -17.62 11.61 51.07
CA ARG A 505 -16.38 11.30 51.79
C ARG A 505 -15.19 12.10 51.25
N LYS A 506 -14.37 12.64 52.16
CA LYS A 506 -13.02 13.15 51.87
C LYS A 506 -12.10 11.98 51.45
N GLU A 507 -10.94 12.29 50.90
CA GLU A 507 -9.94 11.28 50.50
C GLU A 507 -9.20 10.78 51.73
N CYS A 508 -9.02 9.46 51.86
CA CYS A 508 -8.60 8.87 53.14
C CYS A 508 -7.09 8.95 53.42
N GLY A 509 -6.28 9.47 52.48
CA GLY A 509 -4.81 9.49 52.55
C GLY A 509 -4.14 8.12 52.43
N SER A 510 -4.61 7.13 53.18
CA SER A 510 -3.96 5.83 53.43
C SER A 510 -4.07 4.78 52.33
N CYS A 511 -5.09 4.82 51.45
CA CYS A 511 -5.23 3.78 50.43
C CYS A 511 -4.23 3.99 49.28
N GLN A 512 -3.80 2.92 48.60
CA GLN A 512 -2.81 2.97 47.51
C GLN A 512 -3.14 4.02 46.42
N ALA A 513 -4.42 4.20 46.09
CA ALA A 513 -4.87 5.21 45.13
C ALA A 513 -4.83 6.66 45.65
N CYS A 514 -4.78 6.87 46.98
CA CYS A 514 -4.46 8.15 47.60
C CYS A 514 -2.95 8.37 47.67
N GLN A 515 -2.19 7.34 48.07
CA GLN A 515 -0.73 7.40 48.22
C GLN A 515 -0.02 7.76 46.90
N ASP A 516 -0.57 7.40 45.73
CA ASP A 516 -0.05 7.87 44.44
C ASP A 516 -0.44 9.33 44.08
N MET A 517 -1.41 9.97 44.75
CA MET A 517 -1.78 11.35 44.41
C MET A 517 -0.69 12.32 44.89
N ARG A 518 -0.24 13.22 44.01
CA ARG A 518 0.84 14.20 44.29
C ARG A 518 0.68 14.99 45.59
N LYS A 519 -0.55 15.34 45.97
CA LYS A 519 -0.87 16.05 47.24
C LYS A 519 -0.74 15.20 48.52
N PHE A 520 -0.47 13.91 48.38
CA PHE A 520 -0.10 12.98 49.46
C PHE A 520 1.33 12.43 49.25
N GLY A 521 2.16 13.10 48.43
CA GLY A 521 3.56 12.73 48.14
C GLY A 521 3.76 11.77 46.95
N GLY A 522 2.69 11.32 46.29
CA GLY A 522 2.77 10.28 45.25
C GLY A 522 3.13 10.74 43.84
N SER A 523 3.52 9.80 42.98
CA SER A 523 4.00 10.07 41.60
C SER A 523 2.92 10.68 40.67
N GLY A 524 1.65 10.38 40.93
CA GLY A 524 0.49 10.72 40.10
C GLY A 524 0.33 9.84 38.86
N ARG A 525 1.13 8.76 38.72
CA ARG A 525 1.15 7.90 37.53
C ARG A 525 -0.08 7.00 37.42
N MET A 526 -0.69 6.56 38.54
CA MET A 526 -1.86 5.67 38.53
C MET A 526 -3.16 6.36 38.12
N LYS A 527 -3.29 7.68 38.36
CA LYS A 527 -4.45 8.52 38.03
C LYS A 527 -5.82 7.95 38.51
N LYS A 528 -5.83 7.18 39.61
CA LYS A 528 -7.03 6.61 40.24
C LYS A 528 -7.49 7.50 41.39
N GLY A 529 -8.81 7.64 41.56
CA GLY A 529 -9.38 8.27 42.75
C GLY A 529 -9.44 7.32 43.94
N CYS A 530 -9.35 7.88 45.16
CA CYS A 530 -9.50 7.18 46.45
C CYS A 530 -10.57 6.08 46.45
N MET A 531 -10.21 4.87 46.88
CA MET A 531 -11.12 3.71 46.91
C MET A 531 -12.31 3.93 47.86
N MET A 532 -12.07 4.54 49.03
CA MET A 532 -13.11 4.94 49.98
C MET A 532 -14.08 6.01 49.43
N ARG A 533 -13.80 6.56 48.24
CA ARG A 533 -14.67 7.49 47.50
C ARG A 533 -15.36 6.84 46.30
N GLN A 534 -15.61 5.53 46.30
CA GLN A 534 -16.39 4.89 45.25
C GLN A 534 -17.87 5.32 45.31
N CYS A 535 -18.45 5.65 44.16
CA CYS A 535 -19.87 6.04 44.09
C CYS A 535 -20.77 4.81 44.25
N LEU A 536 -21.71 4.87 45.20
CA LEU A 536 -22.65 3.78 45.49
C LEU A 536 -23.81 3.74 44.48
N THR A 537 -24.28 4.91 44.02
CA THR A 537 -25.37 5.06 43.06
C THR A 537 -24.90 5.75 41.76
N PRO A 538 -24.06 5.10 40.93
CA PRO A 538 -23.52 5.71 39.72
C PRO A 538 -24.55 5.73 38.56
N ALA A 539 -24.94 6.92 38.14
CA ALA A 539 -25.98 7.16 37.13
C ALA A 539 -25.44 7.10 35.69
N LEU A 540 -26.34 6.98 34.71
CA LEU A 540 -25.98 7.19 33.31
C LEU A 540 -25.59 8.67 33.09
N PRO A 541 -24.66 8.99 32.17
CA PRO A 541 -24.37 10.38 31.82
C PRO A 541 -25.58 11.06 31.18
N ASN A 542 -25.79 12.37 31.41
CA ASN A 542 -26.88 13.14 30.77
C ASN A 542 -26.79 13.18 29.22
N THR A 543 -25.66 12.78 28.65
CA THR A 543 -25.45 12.60 27.20
C THR A 543 -25.87 11.21 26.70
N ALA A 544 -26.32 10.30 27.58
CA ALA A 544 -26.92 9.04 27.18
C ALA A 544 -28.20 9.30 26.38
N ARG A 545 -28.42 8.50 25.34
CA ARG A 545 -29.59 8.54 24.47
C ARG A 545 -30.07 7.12 24.21
N CYS A 546 -31.37 6.95 24.05
CA CYS A 546 -31.96 5.66 23.68
C CYS A 546 -31.50 5.24 22.28
N ALA A 547 -31.03 4.00 22.14
CA ALA A 547 -30.59 3.42 20.87
C ALA A 547 -31.74 3.21 19.84
N VAL A 548 -33.00 3.42 20.24
CA VAL A 548 -34.20 3.26 19.40
C VAL A 548 -34.74 4.63 18.97
N CYS A 549 -35.21 5.48 19.90
CA CYS A 549 -35.78 6.79 19.56
C CYS A 549 -34.76 7.95 19.50
N GLY A 550 -33.53 7.76 20.00
CA GLY A 550 -32.52 8.81 20.04
C GLY A 550 -32.70 9.88 21.13
N GLU A 551 -33.76 9.84 21.93
CA GLU A 551 -34.06 10.81 23.00
C GLU A 551 -33.25 10.53 24.29
N GLY A 552 -33.16 11.52 25.18
CA GLY A 552 -32.53 11.41 26.50
C GLY A 552 -33.44 10.83 27.57
N GLU A 553 -32.96 10.81 28.81
CA GLU A 553 -33.84 10.72 29.98
C GLU A 553 -34.59 12.05 30.10
N GLY A 554 -35.91 12.02 30.21
CA GLY A 554 -36.74 13.23 30.25
C GLY A 554 -36.73 13.85 31.64
N ASP A 555 -36.54 15.16 31.72
CA ASP A 555 -36.74 15.89 32.96
C ASP A 555 -38.24 16.01 33.29
N GLU A 556 -38.55 15.95 34.59
CA GLU A 556 -39.88 16.00 35.23
C GLU A 556 -40.79 14.74 35.23
N SER A 557 -41.55 14.62 36.34
CA SER A 557 -42.79 13.84 36.47
C SER A 557 -42.77 12.30 36.37
N GLY A 558 -42.01 11.66 37.28
CA GLY A 558 -42.49 10.51 38.09
C GLY A 558 -42.75 9.12 37.44
N LEU A 559 -42.92 9.01 36.13
CA LEU A 559 -43.32 7.74 35.48
C LEU A 559 -42.11 6.85 35.16
N SER A 560 -41.97 5.74 35.90
CA SER A 560 -40.85 4.79 35.79
C SER A 560 -40.64 4.18 34.39
N ALA A 561 -41.66 4.17 33.55
CA ALA A 561 -41.63 3.72 32.15
C ALA A 561 -40.73 4.58 31.22
N LEU A 562 -40.41 5.81 31.63
CA LEU A 562 -39.58 6.76 30.88
C LEU A 562 -38.09 6.73 31.26
N SER A 563 -37.68 5.83 32.15
CA SER A 563 -36.27 5.66 32.56
C SER A 563 -35.39 5.03 31.45
N LEU A 564 -34.16 5.53 31.30
CA LEU A 564 -33.13 4.92 30.45
C LEU A 564 -32.47 3.74 31.17
N MET A 565 -32.31 2.63 30.46
CA MET A 565 -31.83 1.35 30.99
C MET A 565 -30.68 0.80 30.13
N GLU A 566 -29.50 0.62 30.73
CA GLU A 566 -28.34 -0.03 30.08
C GLU A 566 -28.43 -1.55 30.22
N CYS A 567 -28.35 -2.30 29.11
CA CYS A 567 -28.37 -3.74 29.14
C CYS A 567 -27.02 -4.33 29.59
N SER A 568 -27.02 -5.16 30.63
CA SER A 568 -25.80 -5.82 31.14
C SER A 568 -25.18 -6.81 30.14
N ALA A 569 -26.01 -7.43 29.28
CA ALA A 569 -25.57 -8.37 28.26
C ALA A 569 -24.99 -7.65 27.03
N CYS A 570 -25.78 -6.82 26.34
CA CYS A 570 -25.40 -6.20 25.06
C CYS A 570 -24.88 -4.75 25.16
N SER A 571 -24.87 -4.13 26.35
CA SER A 571 -24.47 -2.73 26.60
C SER A 571 -25.26 -1.65 25.84
N GLN A 572 -26.40 -1.98 25.22
CA GLN A 572 -27.30 -0.98 24.63
C GLN A 572 -28.06 -0.22 25.72
N ILE A 573 -28.29 1.08 25.51
CA ILE A 573 -29.09 1.94 26.40
C ILE A 573 -30.41 2.25 25.71
N VAL A 574 -31.54 1.97 26.35
CA VAL A 574 -32.89 2.21 25.79
C VAL A 574 -33.89 2.64 26.86
N HIS A 575 -34.96 3.35 26.51
CA HIS A 575 -36.12 3.48 27.39
C HIS A 575 -36.90 2.19 27.46
N ARG A 576 -37.55 1.90 28.60
CA ARG A 576 -38.46 0.74 28.73
C ARG A 576 -39.58 0.75 27.70
N ARG A 577 -40.19 1.91 27.42
CA ARG A 577 -41.22 2.04 26.35
C ARG A 577 -40.73 1.71 24.94
N CYS A 578 -39.42 1.86 24.68
CA CYS A 578 -38.83 1.67 23.36
C CYS A 578 -38.32 0.23 23.11
N GLU A 579 -38.31 -0.60 24.15
CA GLU A 579 -38.05 -2.03 24.04
C GLU A 579 -39.06 -2.79 24.93
N PRO A 580 -40.35 -2.79 24.56
CA PRO A 580 -41.41 -3.41 25.35
C PRO A 580 -41.27 -4.93 25.38
N GLY A 581 -41.52 -5.52 26.55
CA GLY A 581 -41.37 -6.96 26.83
C GLY A 581 -40.80 -7.19 28.22
N GLU A 582 -40.71 -8.45 28.64
CA GLU A 582 -40.12 -8.79 29.94
C GLU A 582 -38.59 -8.72 29.91
N GLY A 583 -38.00 -7.86 30.76
CA GLY A 583 -36.56 -7.72 30.94
C GLY A 583 -36.20 -7.64 32.42
N LYS A 584 -35.17 -8.40 32.85
CA LYS A 584 -34.81 -8.57 34.25
C LYS A 584 -34.00 -7.39 34.78
N ILE A 585 -34.61 -6.58 35.64
CA ILE A 585 -33.96 -5.42 36.30
C ILE A 585 -32.80 -5.92 37.19
N ASN A 586 -31.66 -5.23 37.14
CA ASN A 586 -30.52 -5.52 38.02
C ASN A 586 -30.67 -4.76 39.35
N LYS A 587 -30.67 -5.48 40.48
CA LYS A 587 -30.78 -4.88 41.83
C LYS A 587 -29.48 -4.19 42.29
N ASP A 588 -28.32 -4.58 41.74
CA ASP A 588 -27.01 -4.11 42.18
C ASP A 588 -26.52 -2.85 41.44
N LEU A 589 -27.26 -2.36 40.45
CA LEU A 589 -26.86 -1.19 39.65
C LEU A 589 -28.11 -0.43 39.15
N PRO A 590 -28.35 0.82 39.58
CA PRO A 590 -29.44 1.65 39.05
C PRO A 590 -29.38 1.78 37.53
N SER A 591 -30.52 1.94 36.87
CA SER A 591 -30.60 2.09 35.39
C SER A 591 -29.88 0.96 34.62
N CYS A 592 -29.92 -0.28 35.13
CA CYS A 592 -29.34 -1.48 34.51
C CYS A 592 -30.33 -2.65 34.51
N TRP A 593 -30.35 -3.43 33.43
CA TRP A 593 -31.21 -4.62 33.26
C TRP A 593 -30.59 -5.64 32.31
N GLU A 594 -31.17 -6.83 32.20
CA GLU A 594 -31.14 -7.61 30.96
C GLU A 594 -32.38 -7.22 30.15
N CYS A 595 -32.19 -6.66 28.95
CA CYS A 595 -33.31 -6.23 28.13
C CYS A 595 -34.05 -7.42 27.50
N PRO A 596 -35.32 -7.27 27.06
CA PRO A 596 -36.14 -8.39 26.59
C PRO A 596 -35.47 -9.28 25.54
N LYS A 597 -34.81 -8.69 24.54
CA LYS A 597 -34.07 -9.45 23.50
C LYS A 597 -32.97 -10.34 24.08
N CYS A 598 -32.28 -9.88 25.14
CA CYS A 598 -31.23 -10.65 25.82
C CYS A 598 -31.75 -11.54 26.97
N TYR A 599 -33.00 -11.36 27.39
CA TYR A 599 -33.64 -12.16 28.43
C TYR A 599 -34.41 -13.34 27.84
N GLN A 600 -35.29 -13.09 26.87
CA GLN A 600 -36.08 -14.11 26.15
C GLN A 600 -35.18 -15.01 25.27
N GLY A 601 -34.09 -14.47 24.71
CA GLY A 601 -33.07 -15.23 23.96
C GLY A 601 -32.28 -16.28 24.77
N LYS A 602 -32.75 -16.65 25.97
CA LYS A 602 -32.23 -17.74 26.81
C LYS A 602 -33.18 -18.96 26.86
N ALA A 603 -34.38 -18.86 26.29
CA ALA A 603 -35.47 -19.82 26.52
C ALA A 603 -35.51 -21.02 25.54
N ILE A 604 -34.67 -21.05 24.50
CA ILE A 604 -34.66 -22.13 23.49
C ILE A 604 -33.28 -22.78 23.38
N VAL A 605 -32.97 -23.64 24.35
CA VAL A 605 -32.12 -24.83 24.16
C VAL A 605 -32.75 -25.94 25.00
N PRO A 606 -33.42 -26.94 24.41
CA PRO A 606 -33.84 -28.14 25.12
C PRO A 606 -32.59 -28.87 25.66
N ARG A 607 -32.53 -29.04 26.97
CA ARG A 607 -31.54 -29.86 27.65
C ARG A 607 -32.09 -31.28 27.71
N LEU A 608 -31.42 -32.24 27.09
CA LEU A 608 -31.66 -33.67 27.29
C LEU A 608 -30.35 -34.45 27.10
N GLU A 609 -30.34 -35.67 27.61
CA GLU A 609 -29.13 -36.38 28.03
C GLU A 609 -28.73 -37.49 27.04
N ALA A 610 -27.59 -38.12 27.29
CA ALA A 610 -27.03 -39.12 26.38
C ALA A 610 -27.74 -40.48 26.49
N ILE A 611 -27.91 -41.14 25.35
CA ILE A 611 -27.93 -42.60 25.16
C ILE A 611 -27.47 -42.86 23.71
N ALA A 612 -26.84 -44.01 23.48
CA ALA A 612 -26.24 -44.41 22.19
C ALA A 612 -26.92 -45.70 21.65
N PRO A 613 -26.34 -46.48 20.71
CA PRO A 613 -26.49 -46.20 19.28
C PRO A 613 -26.97 -47.43 18.46
N GLN A 614 -27.81 -47.23 17.42
CA GLN A 614 -28.10 -48.30 16.43
C GLN A 614 -28.24 -47.82 14.96
N THR A 615 -27.32 -48.31 14.14
CA THR A 615 -27.45 -48.97 12.82
C THR A 615 -28.55 -48.67 11.78
N SER A 616 -28.18 -49.00 10.53
CA SER A 616 -28.99 -49.50 9.38
C SER A 616 -29.75 -48.54 8.41
N ALA A 617 -29.20 -48.49 7.19
CA ALA A 617 -29.85 -48.88 5.91
C ALA A 617 -30.93 -48.01 5.21
N ILE A 618 -30.51 -47.38 4.10
CA ILE A 618 -30.94 -47.63 2.68
C ILE A 618 -32.45 -47.50 2.29
N HIS A 619 -32.68 -46.80 1.15
CA HIS A 619 -33.87 -46.83 0.26
C HIS A 619 -35.19 -46.14 0.74
N ASN A 620 -36.10 -45.67 -0.13
CA ASN A 620 -36.04 -45.14 -1.51
C ASN A 620 -37.34 -44.34 -1.83
N GLN A 621 -37.41 -43.63 -2.97
CA GLN A 621 -38.57 -43.41 -3.89
C GLN A 621 -40.03 -43.55 -3.36
N ASN A 622 -41.04 -42.72 -3.72
CA ASN A 622 -41.54 -42.30 -5.06
C ASN A 622 -42.86 -41.46 -4.86
N ARG A 623 -43.72 -40.95 -5.78
CA ARG A 623 -43.89 -40.87 -7.27
C ARG A 623 -45.03 -39.84 -7.64
N THR A 624 -45.23 -39.55 -8.94
CA THR A 624 -46.54 -39.28 -9.65
C THR A 624 -47.42 -38.04 -9.33
N LEU A 625 -48.25 -37.43 -10.21
CA LEU A 625 -48.57 -37.40 -11.69
C LEU A 625 -49.17 -35.98 -11.97
N VAL A 626 -49.04 -35.21 -13.08
CA VAL A 626 -49.08 -35.40 -14.56
C VAL A 626 -50.48 -35.27 -15.22
N ARG A 627 -50.66 -34.30 -16.16
CA ARG A 627 -51.09 -34.54 -17.57
C ARG A 627 -50.91 -33.30 -18.52
N PRO A 628 -50.84 -33.51 -19.88
CA PRO A 628 -50.42 -32.53 -20.93
C PRO A 628 -51.63 -32.22 -21.90
N PRO A 629 -51.62 -32.02 -23.26
CA PRO A 629 -50.54 -31.97 -24.29
C PRO A 629 -50.72 -31.04 -25.57
N ILE A 630 -49.75 -31.08 -26.52
CA ILE A 630 -49.89 -31.02 -28.03
C ILE A 630 -50.28 -29.66 -28.71
N ARG A 631 -49.79 -29.19 -29.90
CA ARG A 631 -48.77 -29.49 -30.98
C ARG A 631 -48.41 -28.11 -31.65
N ASN A 632 -47.54 -27.85 -32.65
CA ASN A 632 -46.57 -28.51 -33.58
C ASN A 632 -45.41 -27.47 -33.85
N GLY A 633 -44.45 -27.49 -34.79
CA GLY A 633 -44.08 -28.28 -35.99
C GLY A 633 -42.69 -27.81 -36.57
N GLY A 634 -42.46 -27.81 -37.90
CA GLY A 634 -41.22 -27.31 -38.58
C GLY A 634 -41.45 -26.98 -40.09
N PRO A 635 -40.44 -26.77 -40.99
CA PRO A 635 -38.98 -26.94 -40.84
C PRO A 635 -38.09 -25.75 -41.36
N CYS A 636 -36.77 -25.98 -41.50
CA CYS A 636 -35.73 -25.09 -42.13
C CYS A 636 -35.64 -25.30 -43.67
N PRO A 637 -34.83 -24.57 -44.49
CA PRO A 637 -33.34 -24.43 -44.43
C PRO A 637 -32.86 -22.96 -44.73
N ASP A 638 -31.67 -22.54 -45.24
CA ASP A 638 -30.49 -23.22 -45.83
C ASP A 638 -29.19 -22.33 -45.95
N GLN A 639 -28.09 -22.94 -46.45
CA GLN A 639 -26.98 -22.41 -47.29
C GLN A 639 -25.90 -21.40 -46.80
N HIS A 640 -24.66 -21.92 -46.72
CA HIS A 640 -23.35 -21.29 -47.07
C HIS A 640 -23.18 -21.18 -48.62
N PRO A 641 -22.08 -20.66 -49.27
CA PRO A 641 -20.71 -20.25 -48.84
C PRO A 641 -20.36 -18.77 -49.22
N ASN A 642 -19.24 -18.09 -48.88
CA ASN A 642 -17.78 -18.32 -48.87
C ASN A 642 -17.06 -18.40 -50.24
N LYS A 643 -16.35 -17.33 -50.71
CA LYS A 643 -14.99 -17.36 -51.37
C LYS A 643 -14.52 -16.07 -52.12
N TYR A 644 -13.18 -16.02 -52.31
CA TYR A 644 -12.32 -15.38 -53.33
C TYR A 644 -12.24 -13.84 -53.58
N THR A 645 -11.20 -13.21 -52.98
CA THR A 645 -9.96 -12.56 -53.52
C THR A 645 -9.90 -11.87 -54.93
N PRO A 646 -8.79 -11.20 -55.39
CA PRO A 646 -8.83 -9.94 -56.17
C PRO A 646 -8.38 -10.13 -57.64
N PRO A 647 -7.91 -9.09 -58.39
CA PRO A 647 -6.45 -8.75 -58.36
C PRO A 647 -6.02 -7.31 -58.81
N LEU A 648 -4.72 -7.00 -58.67
CA LEU A 648 -3.85 -6.16 -59.57
C LEU A 648 -4.24 -4.68 -59.91
N THR A 649 -3.38 -3.68 -60.17
CA THR A 649 -1.91 -3.48 -60.35
C THR A 649 -1.52 -2.12 -59.67
N ARG A 650 -0.30 -1.53 -59.67
CA ARG A 650 1.06 -1.84 -60.18
C ARG A 650 2.13 -1.09 -59.34
N SER A 651 3.41 -1.40 -59.58
CA SER A 651 4.65 -0.70 -59.16
C SER A 651 4.63 0.85 -59.19
N GLY A 652 5.40 1.58 -58.36
CA GLY A 652 6.36 1.18 -57.31
C GLY A 652 7.76 1.85 -57.43
N ASN A 653 8.57 1.76 -56.37
CA ASN A 653 10.05 1.95 -56.32
C ASN A 653 10.62 3.39 -56.57
N THR A 654 11.79 3.82 -56.05
CA THR A 654 12.73 3.28 -55.01
C THR A 654 13.74 4.37 -54.55
N PHE A 655 14.07 4.42 -53.25
CA PHE A 655 15.43 4.67 -52.66
C PHE A 655 16.15 6.04 -52.91
N SER A 656 17.18 6.48 -52.16
CA SER A 656 17.57 6.27 -50.73
C SER A 656 18.78 7.14 -50.28
N ARG A 657 18.90 7.37 -48.95
CA ARG A 657 20.14 7.43 -48.12
C ARG A 657 21.09 8.67 -48.11
N THR A 658 21.91 8.71 -47.03
CA THR A 658 23.21 9.42 -46.77
C THR A 658 23.16 10.97 -46.72
N SER A 659 23.53 11.69 -45.63
CA SER A 659 24.83 11.85 -44.88
C SER A 659 25.88 12.68 -45.64
N SER A 660 26.73 13.55 -45.06
CA SER A 660 27.10 13.88 -43.66
C SER A 660 27.70 15.31 -43.55
N GLU A 661 28.18 15.72 -42.37
CA GLU A 661 29.18 16.80 -42.10
C GLU A 661 28.78 18.28 -42.42
N ARG A 662 28.88 19.24 -41.48
CA ARG A 662 30.03 19.92 -40.82
C ARG A 662 30.82 20.88 -41.72
N LEU A 663 30.74 22.19 -41.44
CA LEU A 663 31.85 23.03 -40.95
C LEU A 663 31.40 24.48 -40.65
N ASP A 664 32.22 25.20 -39.87
CA ASP A 664 32.11 26.62 -39.49
C ASP A 664 33.44 27.30 -39.89
N PRO A 665 33.47 28.60 -40.26
CA PRO A 665 34.27 29.51 -39.43
C PRO A 665 33.79 30.98 -39.31
N SER A 666 33.99 31.52 -38.12
CA SER A 666 33.95 32.96 -37.74
C SER A 666 35.02 33.84 -38.40
N MET A 667 34.76 35.16 -38.55
CA MET A 667 35.70 36.25 -38.19
C MET A 667 35.15 37.71 -38.36
N ARG A 668 35.37 38.56 -37.34
CA ARG A 668 35.43 40.07 -37.33
C ARG A 668 34.13 40.88 -37.64
N GLY A 669 33.95 42.12 -37.16
CA GLY A 669 34.66 42.81 -36.07
C GLY A 669 34.59 44.36 -36.03
N ALA A 670 34.38 44.91 -34.81
CA ALA A 670 34.80 46.23 -34.30
C ALA A 670 34.00 47.53 -34.59
N LEU A 671 34.47 48.64 -33.95
CA LEU A 671 33.92 50.01 -33.80
C LEU A 671 32.80 50.16 -32.72
N ARG A 672 32.82 51.13 -31.78
CA ARG A 672 33.82 52.19 -31.42
C ARG A 672 33.71 52.59 -29.91
N ARG A 673 34.67 53.38 -29.40
CA ARG A 673 34.85 53.86 -28.00
C ARG A 673 35.78 55.11 -28.00
N PRO A 674 36.06 55.82 -26.87
CA PRO A 674 35.42 55.85 -25.54
C PRO A 674 34.76 57.24 -25.30
N PRO A 675 35.11 58.22 -24.40
CA PRO A 675 36.14 58.33 -23.33
C PRO A 675 35.63 58.64 -21.88
N LYS A 676 36.53 58.41 -20.89
CA LYS A 676 36.92 59.18 -19.66
C LYS A 676 35.91 60.13 -18.95
N LEU A 677 35.87 60.28 -17.60
CA LEU A 677 36.72 59.77 -16.48
C LEU A 677 36.04 59.95 -15.08
N ASN A 678 36.64 59.35 -14.03
CA ASN A 678 36.57 59.63 -12.57
C ASN A 678 35.34 59.29 -11.67
N ASN A 679 35.65 58.46 -10.65
CA ASN A 679 35.36 58.53 -9.20
C ASN A 679 34.01 59.06 -8.65
N GLY A 680 33.38 58.24 -7.79
CA GLY A 680 32.34 58.62 -6.82
C GLY A 680 31.89 57.39 -6.01
N ALA A 681 31.41 57.57 -4.78
CA ALA A 681 31.01 56.48 -3.89
C ALA A 681 29.69 56.76 -3.14
N SER A 682 29.12 55.71 -2.57
CA SER A 682 28.11 55.70 -1.48
C SER A 682 26.61 55.90 -1.80
N SER A 683 25.83 54.95 -1.25
CA SER A 683 24.53 55.11 -0.54
C SER A 683 23.25 55.66 -1.23
N SER A 684 22.26 54.75 -1.29
CA SER A 684 20.85 54.88 -0.82
C SER A 684 19.74 55.59 -1.64
N SER A 685 18.52 55.05 -1.39
CA SER A 685 17.17 55.67 -1.42
C SER A 685 16.48 56.11 -2.73
N SER A 686 15.64 55.19 -3.26
CA SER A 686 14.19 55.34 -3.57
C SER A 686 13.64 56.33 -4.63
N SER A 687 12.42 56.00 -5.13
CA SER A 687 11.57 56.72 -6.11
C SER A 687 12.07 56.73 -7.58
N GLU A 688 11.23 56.63 -8.63
CA GLU A 688 9.78 56.33 -8.69
C GLU A 688 9.31 55.63 -10.00
N LEU A 689 8.09 55.09 -9.89
CA LEU A 689 7.05 54.64 -10.85
C LEU A 689 7.04 55.19 -12.32
N PRO A 690 6.40 54.51 -13.31
CA PRO A 690 4.93 54.29 -13.30
C PRO A 690 4.31 52.99 -13.88
N HIS A 691 3.33 52.50 -13.11
CA HIS A 691 2.00 51.98 -13.45
C HIS A 691 1.62 51.44 -14.84
N LEU A 692 0.86 50.33 -14.80
CA LEU A 692 -0.30 50.10 -15.66
C LEU A 692 -1.49 49.59 -14.81
N ARG A 693 -2.71 50.12 -15.01
CA ARG A 693 -3.93 49.79 -14.26
C ARG A 693 -4.88 48.90 -15.08
N VAL A 694 -5.63 48.04 -14.39
CA VAL A 694 -6.90 47.44 -14.86
C VAL A 694 -7.91 47.52 -13.68
N PRO A 695 -9.19 47.88 -13.88
CA PRO A 695 -10.02 48.45 -12.80
C PRO A 695 -10.82 47.45 -11.94
N LEU A 696 -11.31 47.96 -10.80
CA LEU A 696 -12.25 47.33 -9.88
C LEU A 696 -13.66 47.92 -10.06
N SER A 697 -14.66 47.10 -10.37
CA SER A 697 -16.08 47.52 -10.38
C SER A 697 -17.07 46.35 -10.28
N ALA A 698 -17.19 45.75 -9.09
CA ALA A 698 -18.29 44.83 -8.72
C ALA A 698 -18.34 44.62 -7.19
N LEU A 699 -19.01 45.51 -6.46
CA LEU A 699 -19.24 45.40 -5.02
C LEU A 699 -20.62 45.97 -4.65
N GLN A 700 -21.60 45.11 -4.37
CA GLN A 700 -22.75 45.39 -3.48
C GLN A 700 -23.59 44.11 -3.20
N ASP A 701 -24.46 44.23 -2.19
CA ASP A 701 -25.47 43.28 -1.66
C ASP A 701 -25.01 41.90 -1.11
N GLY A 702 -25.39 41.48 0.11
CA GLY A 702 -26.10 42.19 1.20
C GLY A 702 -26.47 41.29 2.41
N GLY A 703 -26.43 41.83 3.64
CA GLY A 703 -26.82 41.17 4.93
C GLY A 703 -25.71 40.31 5.59
N ALA A 704 -25.24 40.50 6.85
CA ALA A 704 -25.88 40.81 8.16
C ALA A 704 -26.80 39.66 8.65
N GLU A 705 -26.75 39.14 9.88
CA GLU A 705 -26.31 39.63 11.22
C GLU A 705 -25.42 38.58 11.97
N ALA A 706 -24.74 38.80 13.11
CA ALA A 706 -24.23 39.99 13.81
C ALA A 706 -23.08 39.58 14.77
N GLU A 707 -22.20 40.51 15.15
CA GLU A 707 -21.14 40.32 16.16
C GLU A 707 -21.23 41.34 17.32
N ARG A 708 -20.70 40.94 18.48
CA ARG A 708 -20.45 41.74 19.70
C ARG A 708 -19.33 41.02 20.48
N GLU A 709 -18.26 41.64 20.99
CA GLU A 709 -17.76 43.03 20.98
C GLU A 709 -16.22 43.02 20.83
N GLY A 710 -15.60 44.16 20.51
CA GLY A 710 -14.14 44.33 20.57
C GLY A 710 -13.57 45.29 19.52
N ILE A 711 -13.56 46.59 19.81
CA ILE A 711 -13.01 47.60 18.89
C ILE A 711 -11.47 47.57 18.94
N GLY A 712 -10.86 47.30 17.78
CA GLY A 712 -9.43 47.41 17.55
C GLY A 712 -9.14 47.35 16.05
N SER A 713 -8.33 48.29 15.54
CA SER A 713 -8.01 48.55 14.13
C SER A 713 -7.96 47.28 13.25
N GLY A 714 -9.01 47.06 12.46
CA GLY A 714 -9.34 45.74 11.91
C GLY A 714 -8.38 45.22 10.82
N PRO A 715 -7.76 44.03 10.97
CA PRO A 715 -6.86 43.43 9.99
C PRO A 715 -7.61 42.75 8.81
N GLY A 716 -8.62 43.43 8.26
CA GLY A 716 -9.48 42.89 7.20
C GLY A 716 -8.75 42.70 5.87
N CYS A 717 -7.91 43.67 5.49
CA CYS A 717 -7.12 43.60 4.26
C CYS A 717 -6.07 42.47 4.30
N GLU A 718 -5.44 42.23 5.46
CA GLU A 718 -4.39 41.22 5.61
C GLU A 718 -4.93 39.82 5.32
N ARG A 719 -6.10 39.46 5.86
CA ARG A 719 -6.76 38.18 5.57
C ARG A 719 -7.00 38.00 4.07
N GLU A 720 -7.56 39.00 3.40
CA GLU A 720 -7.96 38.85 1.99
C GLU A 720 -6.76 38.90 1.04
N VAL A 721 -5.67 39.58 1.39
CA VAL A 721 -4.35 39.42 0.74
C VAL A 721 -3.80 38.01 0.97
N TRP A 722 -3.79 37.49 2.21
CA TRP A 722 -3.27 36.13 2.47
C TRP A 722 -4.10 35.03 1.81
N VAL A 723 -5.43 35.06 1.86
CA VAL A 723 -6.28 34.12 1.11
C VAL A 723 -6.06 34.28 -0.40
N SER A 724 -5.73 35.48 -0.87
CA SER A 724 -5.35 35.71 -2.27
C SER A 724 -3.99 35.14 -2.65
N VAL A 725 -3.01 35.10 -1.74
CA VAL A 725 -1.73 34.38 -1.93
C VAL A 725 -1.96 32.86 -1.84
N PHE A 726 -2.74 32.42 -0.86
CA PHE A 726 -3.05 31.00 -0.62
C PHE A 726 -3.78 30.33 -1.78
N ARG A 727 -4.46 31.07 -2.67
CA ARG A 727 -5.07 30.51 -3.89
C ARG A 727 -4.06 29.85 -4.84
N TYR A 728 -2.78 30.24 -4.78
CA TYR A 728 -1.70 29.69 -5.60
C TYR A 728 -1.00 28.48 -4.96
N LEU A 729 -1.30 28.17 -3.70
CA LEU A 729 -0.72 27.03 -2.97
C LEU A 729 -1.47 25.73 -3.28
N SER A 730 -0.78 24.59 -3.22
CA SER A 730 -1.48 23.30 -3.33
C SER A 730 -2.23 22.97 -2.05
N ARG A 731 -3.24 22.08 -2.13
CA ARG A 731 -3.97 21.59 -0.95
C ARG A 731 -3.08 20.91 0.10
N ALA A 732 -1.90 20.43 -0.28
CA ALA A 732 -0.92 19.92 0.68
C ALA A 732 -0.23 21.07 1.42
N ASP A 733 0.21 22.10 0.70
CA ASP A 733 0.87 23.28 1.27
C ASP A 733 -0.09 24.09 2.15
N LEU A 734 -1.37 24.18 1.78
CA LEU A 734 -2.42 24.75 2.63
C LEU A 734 -2.56 24.02 3.98
N CYS A 735 -2.42 22.69 4.00
CA CYS A 735 -2.40 21.93 5.26
C CYS A 735 -1.11 22.15 6.07
N VAL A 736 0.00 22.55 5.45
CA VAL A 736 1.22 22.99 6.15
C VAL A 736 1.02 24.41 6.69
N CYS A 737 0.45 25.32 5.92
CA CYS A 737 0.13 26.69 6.34
C CYS A 737 -0.87 26.70 7.52
N MET A 738 -1.80 25.74 7.57
CA MET A 738 -2.68 25.53 8.74
C MET A 738 -1.93 25.26 10.06
N ALA A 739 -0.68 24.79 10.01
CA ALA A 739 0.13 24.53 11.21
C ALA A 739 0.94 25.74 11.69
N VAL A 740 1.06 26.82 10.90
CA VAL A 740 1.92 27.96 11.20
C VAL A 740 1.41 28.78 12.38
N CYS A 741 0.13 29.18 12.37
CA CYS A 741 -0.48 29.90 13.50
C CYS A 741 -2.01 29.78 13.51
N LYS A 742 -2.64 30.21 14.61
CA LYS A 742 -4.11 30.16 14.77
C LYS A 742 -4.88 30.99 13.73
N ASN A 743 -4.28 32.05 13.17
CA ASN A 743 -4.89 32.86 12.12
C ASN A 743 -4.76 32.18 10.76
N TRP A 744 -3.57 31.70 10.41
CA TRP A 744 -3.34 30.94 9.17
C TRP A 744 -4.18 29.65 9.13
N TYR A 745 -4.40 28.97 10.26
CA TYR A 745 -5.37 27.88 10.39
C TYR A 745 -6.79 28.29 9.96
N LYS A 746 -7.28 29.44 10.45
CA LYS A 746 -8.61 29.97 10.08
C LYS A 746 -8.68 30.36 8.60
N TRP A 747 -7.66 31.08 8.11
CA TRP A 747 -7.64 31.60 6.73
C TRP A 747 -7.47 30.48 5.69
N CYS A 748 -6.65 29.47 5.97
CA CYS A 748 -6.49 28.31 5.10
C CYS A 748 -7.74 27.42 5.05
N LEU A 749 -8.73 27.58 5.94
CA LEU A 749 -10.03 26.90 5.87
C LEU A 749 -11.05 27.62 4.96
N ASP A 750 -10.70 28.77 4.36
CA ASP A 750 -11.61 29.51 3.49
C ASP A 750 -12.09 28.66 2.30
N LYS A 751 -13.40 28.59 2.09
CA LYS A 751 -14.06 27.75 1.07
C LYS A 751 -13.54 27.98 -0.35
N ARG A 752 -13.04 29.18 -0.66
CA ARG A 752 -12.43 29.52 -1.96
C ARG A 752 -11.21 28.64 -2.29
N LEU A 753 -10.48 28.18 -1.28
CA LEU A 753 -9.27 27.37 -1.40
C LEU A 753 -9.55 25.86 -1.58
N TRP A 754 -10.78 25.42 -1.31
CA TRP A 754 -11.17 24.00 -1.23
C TRP A 754 -12.28 23.62 -2.22
N SER A 755 -12.38 24.35 -3.33
CA SER A 755 -13.40 24.17 -4.38
C SER A 755 -13.64 22.72 -4.80
N ARG A 756 -12.58 21.89 -4.89
CA ARG A 756 -12.67 20.43 -5.01
C ARG A 756 -11.92 19.76 -3.86
N ILE A 757 -12.50 18.69 -3.31
CA ILE A 757 -11.83 17.72 -2.43
C ILE A 757 -11.86 16.34 -3.10
N ASP A 758 -10.78 15.59 -2.91
CA ASP A 758 -10.58 14.28 -3.53
C ASP A 758 -10.08 13.29 -2.47
N LEU A 759 -10.86 12.23 -2.28
CA LEU A 759 -10.60 11.12 -1.36
C LEU A 759 -10.73 9.77 -2.09
N SER A 760 -10.59 9.77 -3.41
CA SER A 760 -10.71 8.56 -4.22
C SER A 760 -9.71 7.48 -3.79
N ILE A 761 -10.13 6.20 -3.87
CA ILE A 761 -9.31 5.01 -3.56
C ILE A 761 -8.87 4.94 -2.07
N LYS A 762 -9.45 5.78 -1.18
CA LYS A 762 -9.20 5.70 0.26
C LYS A 762 -10.01 4.57 0.89
N ARG A 763 -9.31 3.49 1.31
CA ARG A 763 -9.89 2.30 1.98
C ARG A 763 -10.83 2.64 3.15
N THR A 764 -10.65 3.77 3.84
CA THR A 764 -11.58 4.28 4.88
C THR A 764 -11.69 5.82 4.88
N VAL A 765 -12.88 6.33 5.24
CA VAL A 765 -13.13 7.78 5.46
C VAL A 765 -13.34 8.05 6.95
N THR A 766 -12.40 8.75 7.59
CA THR A 766 -12.40 8.94 9.06
C THR A 766 -13.36 10.06 9.52
N PRO A 767 -13.89 10.02 10.76
CA PRO A 767 -14.73 11.10 11.30
C PRO A 767 -14.06 12.48 11.28
N GLN A 768 -12.74 12.52 11.47
CA GLN A 768 -11.92 13.74 11.36
C GLN A 768 -11.88 14.25 9.91
N ALA A 769 -11.75 13.36 8.92
CA ALA A 769 -11.85 13.72 7.52
C ALA A 769 -13.25 14.28 7.19
N LEU A 770 -14.33 13.60 7.60
CA LEU A 770 -15.70 14.07 7.38
C LEU A 770 -15.93 15.48 7.97
N THR A 771 -15.50 15.70 9.21
CA THR A 771 -15.54 17.01 9.88
C THR A 771 -14.70 18.05 9.13
N GLY A 772 -13.54 17.64 8.62
CA GLY A 772 -12.63 18.47 7.83
C GLY A 772 -13.17 18.84 6.44
N ILE A 773 -14.05 18.03 5.84
CA ILE A 773 -14.77 18.35 4.59
C ILE A 773 -15.82 19.43 4.87
N ILE A 774 -16.65 19.22 5.90
CA ILE A 774 -17.73 20.16 6.28
C ILE A 774 -17.17 21.54 6.66
N LYS A 775 -16.03 21.60 7.35
CA LYS A 775 -15.35 22.88 7.66
C LYS A 775 -14.84 23.64 6.43
N ARG A 776 -14.67 22.95 5.28
CA ARG A 776 -14.08 23.50 4.05
C ARG A 776 -15.10 23.78 2.93
N GLN A 777 -16.31 23.21 3.01
CA GLN A 777 -17.43 23.44 2.08
C GLN A 777 -17.05 23.33 0.58
N PRO A 778 -16.53 22.17 0.11
CA PRO A 778 -16.21 21.96 -1.30
C PRO A 778 -17.44 22.02 -2.22
N VAL A 779 -17.21 22.42 -3.47
CA VAL A 779 -18.19 22.39 -4.57
C VAL A 779 -18.15 21.05 -5.31
N THR A 780 -16.96 20.44 -5.43
CA THR A 780 -16.77 19.09 -5.96
C THR A 780 -16.21 18.16 -4.89
N LEU A 781 -16.80 16.98 -4.70
CA LEU A 781 -16.31 15.96 -3.76
C LEU A 781 -16.17 14.60 -4.46
N ASP A 782 -14.96 14.07 -4.47
CA ASP A 782 -14.67 12.73 -4.98
C ASP A 782 -14.49 11.73 -3.84
N LEU A 783 -15.34 10.70 -3.84
CA LEU A 783 -15.40 9.59 -2.88
C LEU A 783 -15.34 8.23 -3.61
N SER A 784 -14.92 8.21 -4.88
CA SER A 784 -14.88 7.01 -5.71
C SER A 784 -13.99 5.92 -5.10
N TRP A 785 -14.44 4.67 -5.11
CA TRP A 785 -13.74 3.51 -4.54
C TRP A 785 -13.43 3.66 -3.04
N THR A 786 -14.27 4.37 -2.29
CA THR A 786 -14.19 4.48 -0.82
C THR A 786 -15.25 3.64 -0.13
N ASN A 787 -14.89 3.04 1.01
CA ASN A 787 -15.83 2.37 1.90
C ASN A 787 -16.52 3.39 2.83
N ILE A 788 -17.24 4.35 2.24
CA ILE A 788 -18.14 5.27 2.96
C ILE A 788 -19.49 4.59 3.20
N SER A 789 -20.06 4.70 4.40
CA SER A 789 -21.39 4.16 4.72
C SER A 789 -22.53 5.17 4.45
N LYS A 790 -23.76 4.68 4.27
CA LYS A 790 -24.99 5.51 4.12
C LYS A 790 -25.09 6.62 5.16
N LYS A 791 -24.79 6.30 6.43
CA LYS A 791 -24.83 7.26 7.54
C LYS A 791 -23.79 8.37 7.38
N GLN A 792 -22.57 8.04 6.93
CA GLN A 792 -21.51 9.02 6.69
C GLN A 792 -21.78 9.90 5.47
N LEU A 793 -22.27 9.31 4.36
CA LEU A 793 -22.62 10.09 3.17
C LEU A 793 -23.79 11.04 3.45
N ASN A 794 -24.85 10.56 4.13
CA ASN A 794 -25.97 11.41 4.54
C ASN A 794 -25.52 12.57 5.47
N TRP A 795 -24.59 12.28 6.39
CA TRP A 795 -24.03 13.26 7.33
C TRP A 795 -23.16 14.34 6.65
N LEU A 796 -22.59 14.04 5.47
CA LEU A 796 -21.91 15.00 4.61
C LEU A 796 -22.89 15.83 3.79
N ILE A 797 -23.75 15.19 2.97
CA ILE A 797 -24.60 15.92 2.01
C ILE A 797 -25.52 16.92 2.71
N GLY A 798 -26.13 16.53 3.83
CA GLY A 798 -26.95 17.41 4.67
C GLY A 798 -26.19 18.51 5.43
N ARG A 799 -24.88 18.67 5.18
CA ARG A 799 -24.03 19.76 5.69
C ARG A 799 -23.11 20.37 4.62
N LEU A 800 -23.37 20.08 3.34
CA LEU A 800 -22.63 20.63 2.20
C LEU A 800 -23.59 21.29 1.20
N PRO A 801 -24.31 22.37 1.59
CA PRO A 801 -25.27 23.05 0.71
C PRO A 801 -24.63 23.67 -0.54
N GLY A 802 -23.31 23.87 -0.55
CA GLY A 802 -22.54 24.34 -1.71
C GLY A 802 -22.10 23.25 -2.71
N LEU A 803 -22.31 21.96 -2.38
CA LEU A 803 -21.87 20.84 -3.20
C LEU A 803 -22.69 20.73 -4.49
N LYS A 804 -22.00 20.65 -5.63
CA LYS A 804 -22.58 20.52 -6.97
C LYS A 804 -22.11 19.25 -7.68
N ASP A 805 -20.89 18.81 -7.44
CA ASP A 805 -20.32 17.67 -8.16
C ASP A 805 -19.94 16.57 -7.18
N LEU A 806 -20.48 15.37 -7.36
CA LEU A 806 -20.27 14.24 -6.46
C LEU A 806 -19.86 12.99 -7.25
N MET A 807 -18.74 12.39 -6.87
CA MET A 807 -18.22 11.18 -7.52
C MET A 807 -18.20 10.02 -6.52
N LEU A 808 -18.87 8.93 -6.89
CA LEU A 808 -19.15 7.73 -6.08
C LEU A 808 -18.93 6.45 -6.91
N ALA A 809 -18.08 6.52 -7.96
CA ALA A 809 -17.77 5.38 -8.80
C ALA A 809 -17.19 4.23 -7.96
N GLY A 810 -17.66 3.00 -8.16
CA GLY A 810 -17.26 1.84 -7.35
C GLY A 810 -17.74 1.82 -5.89
N CYS A 811 -18.59 2.75 -5.44
CA CYS A 811 -19.28 2.64 -4.16
C CYS A 811 -20.54 1.77 -4.29
N SER A 812 -21.03 1.18 -3.19
CA SER A 812 -22.22 0.33 -3.20
C SER A 812 -23.53 1.11 -2.99
N TRP A 813 -24.62 0.59 -3.57
CA TRP A 813 -25.97 1.16 -3.46
C TRP A 813 -26.43 1.39 -2.02
N SER A 814 -26.06 0.46 -1.12
CA SER A 814 -26.28 0.57 0.33
C SER A 814 -25.87 1.93 0.88
N SER A 815 -24.82 2.54 0.33
CA SER A 815 -24.37 3.89 0.71
C SER A 815 -24.89 4.99 -0.22
N ILE A 816 -24.93 4.76 -1.53
CA ILE A 816 -25.41 5.75 -2.52
C ILE A 816 -26.87 6.14 -2.27
N SER A 817 -27.70 5.22 -1.77
CA SER A 817 -29.09 5.48 -1.33
C SER A 817 -29.23 6.47 -0.15
N ALA A 818 -28.13 7.07 0.34
CA ALA A 818 -28.17 8.30 1.14
C ALA A 818 -28.70 9.50 0.34
N LEU A 819 -28.43 9.55 -0.98
CA LEU A 819 -28.85 10.63 -1.88
C LEU A 819 -30.37 10.72 -2.06
N CYS A 820 -31.11 9.66 -1.72
CA CYS A 820 -32.58 9.64 -1.66
C CYS A 820 -33.15 10.45 -0.47
N SER A 821 -32.31 11.01 0.41
CA SER A 821 -32.73 11.82 1.55
C SER A 821 -33.00 13.28 1.15
N SER A 822 -33.99 13.91 1.78
CA SER A 822 -34.32 15.33 1.59
C SER A 822 -33.20 16.32 1.93
N GLY A 823 -32.14 15.87 2.63
CA GLY A 823 -30.91 16.63 2.86
C GLY A 823 -29.90 16.62 1.69
N CYS A 824 -30.25 16.07 0.53
CA CYS A 824 -29.39 16.02 -0.65
C CYS A 824 -29.34 17.40 -1.36
N PRO A 825 -28.15 17.99 -1.62
CA PRO A 825 -28.04 19.28 -2.31
C PRO A 825 -28.37 19.14 -3.81
N LEU A 826 -28.66 20.27 -4.47
CA LEU A 826 -28.96 20.32 -5.90
C LEU A 826 -27.69 20.15 -6.75
N LEU A 827 -27.27 18.89 -6.90
CA LEU A 827 -26.13 18.48 -7.70
C LEU A 827 -26.30 18.85 -9.18
N ARG A 828 -25.17 19.11 -9.84
CA ARG A 828 -25.00 19.31 -11.29
C ARG A 828 -24.20 18.20 -11.96
N SER A 829 -23.29 17.53 -11.24
CA SER A 829 -22.55 16.38 -11.75
C SER A 829 -22.65 15.20 -10.79
N LEU A 830 -22.97 14.01 -11.31
CA LEU A 830 -23.01 12.77 -10.55
C LEU A 830 -22.30 11.64 -11.32
N ASP A 831 -21.31 11.01 -10.68
CA ASP A 831 -20.53 9.90 -11.24
C ASP A 831 -20.75 8.62 -10.42
N LEU A 832 -21.43 7.63 -11.00
CA LEU A 832 -21.80 6.33 -10.40
C LEU A 832 -21.15 5.14 -11.15
N ARG A 833 -20.09 5.38 -11.92
CA ARG A 833 -19.50 4.33 -12.79
C ARG A 833 -19.06 3.10 -11.98
N TYR A 834 -19.41 1.91 -12.45
CA TYR A 834 -19.15 0.63 -11.79
C TYR A 834 -19.62 0.56 -10.31
N ALA A 835 -20.63 1.35 -9.92
CA ALA A 835 -21.21 1.30 -8.59
C ALA A 835 -21.94 -0.03 -8.31
N ASP A 836 -21.59 -0.67 -7.20
CA ASP A 836 -22.11 -1.99 -6.84
C ASP A 836 -23.60 -1.94 -6.46
N GLY A 837 -24.37 -2.92 -6.96
CA GLY A 837 -25.81 -3.05 -6.70
C GLY A 837 -26.72 -1.98 -7.32
N VAL A 838 -26.23 -1.15 -8.24
CA VAL A 838 -27.04 -0.09 -8.89
C VAL A 838 -27.61 -0.56 -10.23
N LYS A 839 -28.95 -0.68 -10.31
CA LYS A 839 -29.72 -1.00 -11.53
C LYS A 839 -30.89 -0.03 -11.73
N ASP A 840 -31.71 -0.26 -12.76
CA ASP A 840 -32.88 0.58 -13.12
C ASP A 840 -33.82 0.91 -11.95
N SER A 841 -34.04 -0.01 -11.01
CA SER A 841 -34.90 0.22 -9.83
C SER A 841 -34.25 1.12 -8.79
N GLN A 842 -32.94 1.03 -8.60
CA GLN A 842 -32.17 1.93 -7.73
C GLN A 842 -32.05 3.33 -8.33
N ILE A 843 -31.83 3.44 -9.66
CA ILE A 843 -31.87 4.73 -10.36
C ILE A 843 -33.27 5.36 -10.27
N ARG A 844 -34.35 4.55 -10.30
CA ARG A 844 -35.71 5.04 -10.04
C ARG A 844 -35.89 5.61 -8.63
N GLU A 845 -35.41 4.91 -7.60
CA GLU A 845 -35.45 5.41 -6.20
C GLU A 845 -34.67 6.72 -6.05
N LEU A 846 -33.54 6.86 -6.73
CA LEU A 846 -32.70 8.07 -6.71
C LEU A 846 -33.35 9.26 -7.45
N VAL A 847 -34.01 9.01 -8.58
CA VAL A 847 -34.68 10.06 -9.39
C VAL A 847 -36.04 10.45 -8.80
N ILE A 848 -36.78 9.49 -8.23
CA ILE A 848 -38.11 9.67 -7.65
C ILE A 848 -38.14 9.09 -6.22
N PRO A 849 -37.46 9.74 -5.25
CA PRO A 849 -37.45 9.28 -3.87
C PRO A 849 -38.86 9.41 -3.22
N PRO A 850 -39.25 8.46 -2.35
CA PRO A 850 -40.57 8.47 -1.72
C PRO A 850 -40.74 9.70 -0.81
N GLY A 851 -41.89 10.37 -0.93
CA GLY A 851 -42.23 11.55 -0.12
C GLY A 851 -41.79 12.90 -0.71
N CYS A 852 -41.42 12.97 -1.99
CA CYS A 852 -41.15 14.24 -2.69
C CYS A 852 -42.25 14.57 -3.71
N ASP A 853 -42.62 15.86 -3.84
CA ASP A 853 -43.73 16.37 -4.67
C ASP A 853 -43.45 16.34 -6.19
N ASN A 854 -43.16 15.17 -6.74
CA ASN A 854 -42.78 14.91 -8.14
C ASN A 854 -41.54 15.69 -8.67
N ARG A 855 -40.89 16.51 -7.83
CA ARG A 855 -39.68 17.26 -8.15
C ARG A 855 -38.44 16.42 -7.84
N SER A 856 -37.79 15.89 -8.87
CA SER A 856 -36.56 15.10 -8.71
C SER A 856 -35.40 15.92 -8.13
N PRO A 857 -34.62 15.40 -7.17
CA PRO A 857 -33.41 16.06 -6.68
C PRO A 857 -32.35 16.22 -7.79
N LEU A 858 -32.41 15.40 -8.84
CA LEU A 858 -31.49 15.42 -9.97
C LEU A 858 -31.91 16.37 -11.11
N ARG A 859 -32.93 17.22 -10.92
CA ARG A 859 -33.40 18.18 -11.95
C ARG A 859 -32.30 19.14 -12.45
N ALA A 860 -31.31 19.43 -11.61
CA ALA A 860 -30.18 20.31 -11.95
C ALA A 860 -28.98 19.57 -12.61
N MET A 861 -29.10 18.28 -12.93
CA MET A 861 -28.05 17.50 -13.62
C MET A 861 -27.67 18.12 -14.96
N HIS A 862 -26.36 18.36 -15.12
CA HIS A 862 -25.68 18.70 -16.37
C HIS A 862 -24.76 17.56 -16.82
N CYS A 863 -24.21 16.78 -15.88
CA CYS A 863 -23.31 15.65 -16.15
C CYS A 863 -23.72 14.41 -15.35
N LEU A 864 -23.99 13.30 -16.04
CA LEU A 864 -24.33 12.02 -15.41
C LEU A 864 -23.46 10.90 -16.00
N ARG A 865 -22.85 10.08 -15.13
CA ARG A 865 -22.05 8.93 -15.57
C ARG A 865 -22.50 7.65 -14.88
N LEU A 866 -22.89 6.67 -15.69
CA LEU A 866 -23.47 5.38 -15.31
C LEU A 866 -22.71 4.19 -15.92
N ALA A 867 -21.51 4.41 -16.45
CA ALA A 867 -20.73 3.39 -17.14
C ALA A 867 -20.55 2.09 -16.32
N GLY A 868 -20.66 0.95 -16.98
CA GLY A 868 -20.53 -0.38 -16.39
C GLY A 868 -21.71 -0.82 -15.51
N LEU A 869 -22.80 -0.04 -15.44
CA LEU A 869 -24.02 -0.43 -14.73
C LEU A 869 -24.97 -1.27 -15.60
N ASP A 870 -25.74 -2.14 -14.95
CA ASP A 870 -26.81 -2.92 -15.59
C ASP A 870 -28.11 -2.11 -15.61
N ILE A 871 -28.24 -1.27 -16.63
CA ILE A 871 -29.34 -0.34 -16.86
C ILE A 871 -29.90 -0.47 -18.28
N SER A 872 -31.19 -0.19 -18.43
CA SER A 872 -31.95 -0.34 -19.68
C SER A 872 -32.65 0.94 -20.10
N ASP A 873 -33.53 0.85 -21.10
CA ASP A 873 -34.48 1.88 -21.50
C ASP A 873 -35.28 2.48 -20.31
N ALA A 874 -35.48 1.72 -19.24
CA ALA A 874 -36.16 2.20 -18.04
C ALA A 874 -35.42 3.36 -17.37
N THR A 875 -34.09 3.28 -17.24
CA THR A 875 -33.25 4.40 -16.78
C THR A 875 -33.29 5.57 -17.75
N LEU A 876 -33.18 5.34 -19.06
CA LEU A 876 -33.14 6.45 -20.03
C LEU A 876 -34.47 7.23 -20.07
N ARG A 877 -35.61 6.56 -19.95
CA ARG A 877 -36.93 7.21 -19.82
C ARG A 877 -37.01 8.10 -18.57
N LEU A 878 -36.34 7.73 -17.48
CA LEU A 878 -36.23 8.57 -16.27
C LEU A 878 -35.31 9.77 -16.50
N VAL A 879 -34.15 9.58 -17.14
CA VAL A 879 -33.21 10.66 -17.49
C VAL A 879 -33.90 11.73 -18.35
N ILE A 880 -34.55 11.32 -19.44
CA ILE A 880 -35.29 12.22 -20.35
C ILE A 880 -36.38 13.00 -19.61
N ARG A 881 -37.11 12.35 -18.70
CA ARG A 881 -38.23 12.99 -17.97
C ARG A 881 -37.77 13.95 -16.87
N HIS A 882 -36.64 13.67 -16.20
CA HIS A 882 -36.27 14.35 -14.96
C HIS A 882 -34.98 15.18 -15.02
N MET A 883 -34.17 15.09 -16.08
CA MET A 883 -32.88 15.79 -16.20
C MET A 883 -32.81 16.70 -17.45
N PRO A 884 -33.67 17.73 -17.55
CA PRO A 884 -33.84 18.54 -18.78
C PRO A 884 -32.68 19.51 -19.09
N HIS A 885 -31.61 19.47 -18.31
CA HIS A 885 -30.39 20.30 -18.50
C HIS A 885 -29.14 19.44 -18.73
N LEU A 886 -29.31 18.14 -18.98
CA LEU A 886 -28.21 17.20 -19.14
C LEU A 886 -27.44 17.47 -20.45
N THR A 887 -26.15 17.81 -20.34
CA THR A 887 -25.26 18.07 -21.47
C THR A 887 -24.18 16.99 -21.66
N LYS A 888 -23.87 16.22 -20.61
CA LYS A 888 -22.86 15.15 -20.62
C LYS A 888 -23.44 13.85 -20.08
N LEU A 889 -23.39 12.78 -20.85
CA LEU A 889 -23.94 11.47 -20.49
C LEU A 889 -22.95 10.35 -20.84
N ASP A 890 -22.54 9.59 -19.83
CA ASP A 890 -21.65 8.42 -19.99
C ASP A 890 -22.39 7.14 -19.62
N LEU A 891 -22.55 6.27 -20.62
CA LEU A 891 -23.25 4.99 -20.59
C LEU A 891 -22.34 3.85 -21.07
N SER A 892 -21.01 4.08 -21.11
CA SER A 892 -20.06 3.08 -21.63
C SER A 892 -20.14 1.74 -20.88
N HIS A 893 -19.95 0.63 -21.58
CA HIS A 893 -20.08 -0.74 -21.07
C HIS A 893 -21.46 -1.13 -20.50
N CYS A 894 -22.51 -0.30 -20.64
CA CYS A 894 -23.89 -0.68 -20.30
C CYS A 894 -24.47 -1.66 -21.34
N ASN A 895 -24.16 -2.94 -21.18
CA ASN A 895 -24.50 -4.02 -22.12
C ASN A 895 -26.01 -4.36 -22.22
N SER A 896 -26.86 -3.68 -21.46
CA SER A 896 -28.32 -3.81 -21.52
C SER A 896 -29.00 -2.75 -22.41
N LEU A 897 -28.23 -1.79 -22.95
CA LEU A 897 -28.69 -0.78 -23.92
C LEU A 897 -28.64 -1.29 -25.37
N THR A 898 -29.54 -0.79 -26.22
CA THR A 898 -29.72 -1.18 -27.64
C THR A 898 -29.96 0.05 -28.52
N ASP A 899 -30.10 -0.13 -29.84
CA ASP A 899 -30.42 0.98 -30.74
C ASP A 899 -31.78 1.65 -30.41
N HIS A 900 -32.72 0.93 -29.78
CA HIS A 900 -33.97 1.53 -29.28
C HIS A 900 -33.71 2.52 -28.13
N SER A 901 -32.75 2.21 -27.25
CA SER A 901 -32.29 3.08 -26.17
C SER A 901 -31.80 4.44 -26.70
N ILE A 902 -31.13 4.42 -27.86
CA ILE A 902 -30.64 5.61 -28.56
C ILE A 902 -31.77 6.34 -29.30
N ASN A 903 -32.72 5.61 -29.90
CA ASN A 903 -33.93 6.19 -30.48
C ASN A 903 -34.77 6.96 -29.42
N LEU A 904 -34.83 6.47 -28.18
CA LEU A 904 -35.51 7.16 -27.08
C LEU A 904 -34.84 8.49 -26.69
N LEU A 905 -33.51 8.49 -26.46
CA LEU A 905 -32.76 9.70 -26.11
C LEU A 905 -32.87 10.81 -27.17
N THR A 906 -33.04 10.42 -28.43
CA THR A 906 -33.03 11.29 -29.61
C THR A 906 -34.42 11.59 -30.18
N ALA A 907 -35.48 11.05 -29.57
CA ALA A 907 -36.87 11.18 -30.03
C ALA A 907 -37.33 12.64 -30.11
N VAL A 908 -38.34 12.91 -30.96
CA VAL A 908 -39.03 14.21 -30.94
C VAL A 908 -39.72 14.38 -29.59
N GLY A 909 -39.54 15.53 -28.95
CA GLY A 909 -40.02 15.77 -27.58
C GLY A 909 -39.09 15.24 -26.47
N SER A 910 -37.99 14.55 -26.78
CA SER A 910 -36.96 14.21 -25.80
C SER A 910 -36.18 15.45 -25.37
N SER A 911 -36.09 15.69 -24.05
CA SER A 911 -35.35 16.84 -23.49
C SER A 911 -33.86 16.80 -23.85
N THR A 912 -33.25 15.61 -23.82
CA THR A 912 -31.82 15.39 -24.07
C THR A 912 -31.41 15.68 -25.52
N ARG A 913 -32.36 15.72 -26.46
CA ARG A 913 -32.08 15.86 -27.90
C ARG A 913 -31.35 17.15 -28.25
N ASN A 914 -31.71 18.25 -27.60
CA ASN A 914 -31.18 19.59 -27.88
C ASN A 914 -30.19 20.06 -26.80
N THR A 915 -29.81 19.19 -25.85
CA THR A 915 -28.92 19.55 -24.74
C THR A 915 -27.66 18.68 -24.67
N LEU A 916 -27.71 17.41 -25.08
CA LEU A 916 -26.53 16.54 -25.07
C LEU A 916 -25.46 17.05 -26.04
N ALA A 917 -24.30 17.36 -25.49
CA ALA A 917 -23.07 17.72 -26.18
C ALA A 917 -22.00 16.63 -26.09
N GLU A 918 -21.94 15.88 -24.99
CA GLU A 918 -21.01 14.76 -24.83
C GLU A 918 -21.78 13.47 -24.52
N LEU A 919 -21.60 12.45 -25.35
CA LEU A 919 -22.24 11.14 -25.19
C LEU A 919 -21.19 10.03 -25.35
N ASN A 920 -20.94 9.28 -24.26
CA ASN A 920 -20.09 8.09 -24.30
C ASN A 920 -20.95 6.82 -24.25
N LEU A 921 -20.77 5.97 -25.26
CA LEU A 921 -21.43 4.67 -25.44
C LEU A 921 -20.42 3.53 -25.62
N GLY A 922 -19.11 3.80 -25.48
CA GLY A 922 -18.03 2.87 -25.76
C GLY A 922 -18.20 1.52 -25.04
N GLY A 923 -17.95 0.42 -25.74
CA GLY A 923 -18.08 -0.93 -25.20
C GLY A 923 -19.52 -1.44 -25.00
N CYS A 924 -20.56 -0.69 -25.36
CA CYS A 924 -21.93 -1.22 -25.41
C CYS A 924 -22.07 -2.25 -26.54
N SER A 925 -22.20 -3.52 -26.18
CA SER A 925 -22.13 -4.66 -27.11
C SER A 925 -23.35 -4.88 -28.03
N LYS A 926 -24.52 -4.28 -27.71
CA LYS A 926 -25.77 -4.45 -28.48
C LYS A 926 -26.17 -3.21 -29.29
N LEU A 927 -25.25 -2.27 -29.52
CA LEU A 927 -25.44 -1.16 -30.45
C LEU A 927 -24.97 -1.57 -31.85
N THR A 928 -25.72 -1.17 -32.88
CA THR A 928 -25.38 -1.37 -34.29
C THR A 928 -25.22 -0.04 -35.03
N ASP A 929 -24.79 -0.07 -36.29
CA ASP A 929 -24.83 1.10 -37.21
C ASP A 929 -26.19 1.80 -37.28
N THR A 930 -27.28 1.14 -36.87
CA THR A 930 -28.61 1.74 -36.74
C THR A 930 -28.65 2.85 -35.68
N CYS A 931 -27.82 2.82 -34.63
CA CYS A 931 -27.80 3.88 -33.61
C CYS A 931 -27.40 5.25 -34.18
N LEU A 932 -26.50 5.30 -35.17
CA LEU A 932 -26.03 6.54 -35.79
C LEU A 932 -27.17 7.28 -36.50
N LYS A 933 -28.10 6.56 -37.13
CA LYS A 933 -29.32 7.11 -37.77
C LYS A 933 -30.21 7.85 -36.76
N TYR A 934 -30.18 7.45 -35.48
CA TYR A 934 -30.87 8.13 -34.39
C TYR A 934 -30.05 9.29 -33.82
N LEU A 935 -28.73 9.10 -33.61
CA LEU A 935 -27.82 10.11 -33.08
C LEU A 935 -27.74 11.37 -33.95
N ARG A 936 -27.99 11.26 -35.26
CA ARG A 936 -28.05 12.39 -36.21
C ARG A 936 -29.08 13.47 -35.84
N ARG A 937 -30.00 13.16 -34.93
CA ARG A 937 -31.03 14.08 -34.41
C ARG A 937 -30.53 14.99 -33.28
N LEU A 938 -29.33 14.75 -32.73
CA LEU A 938 -28.72 15.57 -31.69
C LEU A 938 -28.10 16.83 -32.30
N SER A 939 -28.68 18.00 -32.00
CA SER A 939 -28.23 19.28 -32.60
C SER A 939 -26.95 19.85 -31.98
N CYS A 940 -26.59 19.40 -30.77
CA CYS A 940 -25.57 20.01 -29.92
C CYS A 940 -24.35 19.12 -29.69
N ILE A 941 -24.29 17.94 -30.31
CA ILE A 941 -23.23 16.95 -30.11
C ILE A 941 -21.86 17.53 -30.50
N SER A 942 -20.87 17.36 -29.63
CA SER A 942 -19.47 17.77 -29.81
C SER A 942 -18.48 16.64 -29.52
N LEU A 943 -18.85 15.64 -28.73
CA LEU A 943 -18.10 14.41 -28.52
C LEU A 943 -19.04 13.20 -28.47
N LEU A 944 -18.78 12.21 -29.31
CA LEU A 944 -19.49 10.94 -29.37
C LEU A 944 -18.48 9.79 -29.38
N ASP A 945 -18.43 9.00 -28.31
CA ASP A 945 -17.49 7.88 -28.17
C ASP A 945 -18.23 6.54 -28.33
N LEU A 946 -17.87 5.79 -29.37
CA LEU A 946 -18.42 4.46 -29.70
C LEU A 946 -17.32 3.39 -29.74
N ARG A 947 -16.16 3.64 -29.10
CA ARG A 947 -15.01 2.72 -29.13
C ARG A 947 -15.33 1.39 -28.46
N GLY A 948 -15.07 0.27 -29.16
CA GLY A 948 -15.38 -1.08 -28.69
C GLY A 948 -16.85 -1.52 -28.85
N CYS A 949 -17.73 -0.71 -29.44
CA CYS A 949 -19.07 -1.14 -29.84
C CYS A 949 -18.99 -2.09 -31.05
N LYS A 950 -18.96 -3.41 -30.81
CA LYS A 950 -18.71 -4.44 -31.84
C LYS A 950 -19.67 -4.42 -33.04
N GLY A 951 -20.89 -3.91 -32.89
CA GLY A 951 -21.87 -3.77 -33.98
C GLY A 951 -21.81 -2.45 -34.74
N VAL A 952 -20.95 -1.51 -34.34
CA VAL A 952 -20.76 -0.21 -34.99
C VAL A 952 -19.51 -0.25 -35.85
N SER A 953 -19.68 -0.07 -37.15
CA SER A 953 -18.61 -0.07 -38.14
C SER A 953 -18.02 1.32 -38.34
N ARG A 954 -16.70 1.36 -38.53
CA ARG A 954 -15.97 2.59 -38.87
C ARG A 954 -16.55 3.28 -40.11
N LYS A 955 -16.95 2.53 -41.14
CA LYS A 955 -17.58 3.06 -42.36
C LYS A 955 -18.89 3.81 -42.07
N ALA A 956 -19.69 3.34 -41.12
CA ALA A 956 -20.90 4.05 -40.71
C ALA A 956 -20.58 5.33 -39.92
N CYS A 957 -19.54 5.34 -39.09
CA CYS A 957 -19.03 6.56 -38.44
C CYS A 957 -18.52 7.59 -39.46
N GLU A 958 -17.81 7.15 -40.51
CA GLU A 958 -17.31 8.00 -41.60
C GLU A 958 -18.48 8.59 -42.43
N ALA A 959 -19.51 7.79 -42.75
CA ALA A 959 -20.73 8.25 -43.39
C ALA A 959 -21.52 9.24 -42.50
N PHE A 960 -21.65 8.96 -41.21
CA PHE A 960 -22.31 9.81 -40.22
C PHE A 960 -21.61 11.16 -40.05
N ILE A 961 -20.26 11.18 -40.01
CA ILE A 961 -19.48 12.43 -40.05
C ILE A 961 -19.76 13.19 -41.34
N THR A 962 -19.81 12.53 -42.49
CA THR A 962 -20.08 13.17 -43.78
C THR A 962 -21.45 13.85 -43.80
N GLU A 963 -22.49 13.21 -43.23
CA GLU A 963 -23.83 13.82 -43.10
C GLU A 963 -23.87 14.98 -42.08
N LEU A 964 -23.12 14.92 -40.97
CA LEU A 964 -23.07 15.99 -39.98
C LEU A 964 -22.20 17.19 -40.41
N SER A 965 -21.20 16.97 -41.27
CA SER A 965 -20.22 17.98 -41.70
C SER A 965 -20.81 19.14 -42.49
N VAL A 966 -22.08 19.03 -42.91
CA VAL A 966 -22.88 20.11 -43.50
C VAL A 966 -23.07 21.29 -42.53
N ASN A 967 -23.01 21.07 -41.21
CA ASN A 967 -23.34 22.09 -40.19
C ASN A 967 -22.19 22.45 -39.23
N ALA A 968 -21.22 21.56 -39.02
CA ALA A 968 -20.01 21.81 -38.21
C ALA A 968 -18.94 20.76 -38.56
N LEU A 969 -17.65 21.09 -38.42
CA LEU A 969 -16.58 20.15 -38.75
C LEU A 969 -16.39 19.10 -37.64
N TYR A 970 -16.33 17.82 -38.02
CA TYR A 970 -16.03 16.70 -37.13
C TYR A 970 -14.84 15.89 -37.66
N CYS A 971 -14.01 15.37 -36.76
CA CYS A 971 -13.02 14.33 -37.06
C CYS A 971 -13.46 12.98 -36.48
N LEU A 972 -12.91 11.93 -37.08
CA LEU A 972 -12.82 10.60 -36.49
C LEU A 972 -11.42 10.45 -35.87
N SER A 973 -11.34 10.24 -34.57
CA SER A 973 -10.10 9.95 -33.82
C SER A 973 -10.26 8.59 -33.13
N ASP A 974 -9.27 7.71 -33.29
CA ASP A 974 -9.47 6.24 -33.18
C ASP A 974 -10.59 5.71 -34.11
N ASP A 975 -10.82 4.40 -34.20
CA ASP A 975 -11.71 3.84 -35.23
C ASP A 975 -13.20 4.24 -35.12
N THR A 976 -13.68 4.63 -33.94
CA THR A 976 -15.10 4.99 -33.70
C THR A 976 -15.31 6.08 -32.62
N LEU A 977 -14.36 6.99 -32.37
CA LEU A 977 -14.59 8.19 -31.55
C LEU A 977 -14.69 9.44 -32.44
N ILE A 978 -15.79 10.18 -32.30
CA ILE A 978 -16.17 11.30 -33.16
C ILE A 978 -16.10 12.58 -32.33
N GLN A 979 -15.37 13.59 -32.82
CA GLN A 979 -15.15 14.85 -32.10
C GLN A 979 -15.35 16.05 -33.03
N ARG A 980 -15.99 17.10 -32.51
CA ARG A 980 -16.20 18.37 -33.23
C ARG A 980 -14.96 19.26 -33.11
N ILE A 981 -14.51 19.80 -34.24
CA ILE A 981 -13.26 20.59 -34.36
C ILE A 981 -13.53 22.10 -34.28
N SER A 982 -14.74 22.54 -34.66
CA SER A 982 -15.15 23.96 -34.81
C SER A 982 -16.42 24.31 -34.02
#